data_AF-A0A523WQX9-F1
#
_entry.id   AF-A0A523WQX9-F1
#
_cell.length_a   1.000
_cell.length_b   1.000
_cell.length_c   1.000
_cell.angle_alpha   90.00
_cell.angle_beta   90.00
_cell.angle_gamma   90.00
#
_symmetry.space_group_name_H-M   'P 1'
#
loop_
_entity.id
_entity.type
_entity.pdbx_description
1 polymer ?
#
loop_
_entity_poly.entity_id
_entity_poly.type
_entity_poly.pdbx_seq_one_letter_code
_entity_poly.pdbx_strand_id
1 'polypeptide(L)'
;MRKILISLIIIFLLFPFQGLTEKKSIKELPPRFIKWLEEEVVYIITPTEKDVFLQLETDRERELFIEAFWKHRDPTQGTPENEFKKEHSRRISYANYNLGRGVPKPGWKTDRGRIYIILGEPRDIERIFGESEIYNAEIWFYQGLTKYGLPPGFNLVFYQKDGIGEYVLYSPLADGPQALMTSYFGDQADYLAAYKTLKKINPSLAQVSLSLIPGESARFSRPSLTSDILLMNIYRVPQKNLKERYAEKFLRYKDIVEVDYTANYIDNDHSVKVLKDPSGIYFVHYVVELMRFSVQQYEDKYSTHLKVNGNVSDLEGKTIDQYERSISVELSETEAKNIFHKPFDLYDMFPLIPGTYRFSVIIKNEVSKEFTTLEKDVVIPGDDSTLKMSSLVLGYKMEHLPSKSNRLAPFKIGPNQIYHQPKQIFHPQDKLFLAFQILGLTSDLEQRGQLRFEFIKGNEPFLSLTKKVNEYQDRMNFIQEFSLQKFPPGYYRINVILLDNDHEVLLEGENFEITAATILPRPWIHSKTLAPSDDPIYSFMLGRQFFSKGEIDKARVKFETAYQKKPDSLDYAVGLARTYFALKNYTKTKQILLSFKNLDEIPYQVYFLLGKSHQALGELDQAVSFYNEAISHFGINMYLLNSLGECYYRLGSEDEALAAWEKSLEINPNQPEIEKRVKAIKK
;
A
#
# COMPACT_ATOMS: atom_id res chain seq x y z
N MET A 1 -44.32 -4.77 14.00
CA MET A 1 -43.02 -4.56 14.69
C MET A 1 -41.91 -5.23 13.91
N ARG A 2 -41.16 -4.46 13.12
CA ARG A 2 -39.76 -4.69 12.69
C ARG A 2 -39.46 -3.57 11.69
N LYS A 3 -39.01 -2.42 12.22
CA LYS A 3 -38.43 -1.36 11.41
C LYS A 3 -37.02 -1.83 11.04
N ILE A 4 -36.82 -2.11 9.77
CA ILE A 4 -35.49 -2.33 9.20
C ILE A 4 -34.86 -0.95 9.08
N LEU A 5 -33.98 -0.62 10.03
CA LEU A 5 -33.19 0.60 10.01
C LEU A 5 -32.01 0.36 9.07
N ILE A 6 -32.19 0.60 7.76
CA ILE A 6 -31.08 0.71 6.82
C ILE A 6 -30.41 2.06 7.11
N SER A 7 -29.44 2.05 8.03
CA SER A 7 -28.52 3.16 8.19
C SER A 7 -27.43 2.99 7.13
N LEU A 8 -27.67 3.54 5.94
CA LEU A 8 -26.65 3.70 4.91
C LEU A 8 -25.77 4.87 5.34
N ILE A 9 -24.85 4.62 6.27
CA ILE A 9 -23.77 5.56 6.56
C ILE A 9 -22.81 5.48 5.37
N ILE A 10 -23.06 6.28 4.34
CA ILE A 10 -22.04 6.62 3.34
C ILE A 10 -21.01 7.48 4.07
N ILE A 11 -20.01 6.84 4.65
CA ILE A 11 -18.80 7.52 5.11
C ILE A 11 -18.16 8.10 3.86
N PHE A 12 -18.23 9.43 3.70
CA PHE A 12 -17.31 10.13 2.81
C PHE A 12 -15.91 9.88 3.36
N LEU A 13 -15.18 8.94 2.75
CA LEU A 13 -13.74 8.82 2.92
C LEU A 13 -13.10 10.01 2.20
N LEU A 14 -13.26 11.20 2.78
CA LEU A 14 -12.29 12.27 2.58
C LEU A 14 -10.98 11.66 3.09
N PHE A 15 -10.05 11.34 2.19
CA PHE A 15 -8.67 11.08 2.56
C PHE A 15 -8.08 12.43 2.91
N PRO A 16 -8.07 12.87 4.19
CA PRO A 16 -7.35 14.09 4.47
C PRO A 16 -5.89 13.71 4.22
N PHE A 17 -5.19 14.54 3.45
CA PHE A 17 -3.74 14.54 3.53
C PHE A 17 -3.42 15.04 4.94
N GLN A 18 -3.43 14.14 5.93
CA GLN A 18 -2.95 14.48 7.26
C GLN A 18 -1.46 14.74 7.07
N GLY A 19 -1.12 16.03 7.14
CA GLY A 19 0.26 16.46 7.33
C GLY A 19 0.81 15.72 8.55
N LEU A 20 2.11 15.40 8.47
CA LEU A 20 2.88 14.79 9.55
C LEU A 20 2.45 15.37 10.90
N THR A 21 1.84 14.55 11.76
CA THR A 21 1.52 14.97 13.12
C THR A 21 2.81 15.34 13.83
N GLU A 22 2.76 16.38 14.67
CA GLU A 22 3.96 16.87 15.35
C GLU A 22 4.52 15.78 16.28
N LYS A 23 5.79 15.44 16.09
CA LYS A 23 6.45 14.38 16.86
C LYS A 23 6.53 14.80 18.34
N LYS A 24 5.93 14.00 19.23
CA LYS A 24 6.09 14.21 20.67
C LYS A 24 7.52 13.92 21.10
N SER A 25 8.01 14.68 22.08
CA SER A 25 9.27 14.35 22.74
C SER A 25 9.11 13.07 23.56
N ILE A 26 10.14 12.21 23.61
CA ILE A 26 10.08 10.97 24.41
C ILE A 26 9.74 11.28 25.88
N LYS A 27 10.21 12.42 26.40
CA LYS A 27 9.98 12.85 27.78
C LYS A 27 8.51 13.21 28.08
N GLU A 28 7.70 13.44 27.04
CA GLU A 28 6.27 13.76 27.17
C GLU A 28 5.40 12.51 27.22
N LEU A 29 5.98 11.32 26.99
CA LEU A 29 5.25 10.06 27.03
C LEU A 29 4.99 9.59 28.47
N PRO A 30 3.86 8.91 28.73
CA PRO A 30 3.66 8.21 29.99
C PRO A 30 4.82 7.24 30.33
N PRO A 31 5.19 7.07 31.61
CA PRO A 31 6.37 6.29 32.02
C PRO A 31 6.45 4.86 31.46
N ARG A 32 5.30 4.20 31.30
CA ARG A 32 5.20 2.85 30.70
C ARG A 32 5.70 2.80 29.25
N PHE A 33 5.41 3.85 28.47
CA PHE A 33 5.80 3.91 27.06
C PHE A 33 7.24 4.37 26.89
N ILE A 34 7.74 5.22 27.78
CA ILE A 34 9.18 5.52 27.88
C ILE A 34 9.94 4.23 28.14
N LYS A 35 9.53 3.46 29.16
CA LYS A 35 10.17 2.18 29.49
C LYS A 35 10.13 1.20 28.32
N TRP A 36 8.97 1.05 27.67
CA TRP A 36 8.86 0.18 26.51
C TRP A 36 9.86 0.59 25.41
N LEU A 37 9.86 1.87 25.03
CA LEU A 37 10.65 2.41 23.93
C LEU A 37 12.16 2.46 24.21
N GLU A 38 12.56 2.86 25.42
CA GLU A 38 13.95 3.11 25.79
C GLU A 38 14.63 1.94 26.50
N GLU A 39 13.89 0.97 27.01
CA GLU A 39 14.45 -0.20 27.71
C GLU A 39 14.07 -1.51 27.03
N GLU A 40 12.77 -1.76 26.84
CA GLU A 40 12.28 -3.08 26.43
C GLU A 40 12.58 -3.38 24.97
N VAL A 41 12.46 -2.40 24.06
CA VAL A 41 12.65 -2.60 22.62
C VAL A 41 13.81 -1.81 22.02
N VAL A 42 14.63 -1.15 22.84
CA VAL A 42 15.66 -0.17 22.41
C VAL A 42 16.64 -0.67 21.34
N TYR A 43 16.93 -1.97 21.30
CA TYR A 43 17.84 -2.56 20.32
C TYR A 43 17.15 -3.22 19.14
N ILE A 44 15.83 -3.36 19.16
CA ILE A 44 15.06 -4.09 18.14
C ILE A 44 14.01 -3.22 17.42
N ILE A 45 13.70 -2.03 17.95
CA ILE A 45 12.84 -1.05 17.30
C ILE A 45 13.59 -0.33 16.18
N THR A 46 12.95 -0.15 15.02
CA THR A 46 13.55 0.57 13.90
C THR A 46 13.39 2.08 14.04
N PRO A 47 14.19 2.89 13.34
CA PRO A 47 14.00 4.34 13.30
C PRO A 47 12.58 4.74 12.85
N THR A 48 12.04 4.08 11.83
CA THR A 48 10.68 4.33 11.32
C THR A 48 9.60 3.99 12.35
N GLU A 49 9.70 2.82 12.99
CA GLU A 49 8.76 2.42 14.04
C GLU A 49 8.77 3.39 15.22
N LYS A 50 9.97 3.82 15.65
CA LYS A 50 10.12 4.83 16.69
C LYS A 50 9.49 6.16 16.29
N ASP A 51 9.75 6.62 15.07
CA ASP A 51 9.18 7.86 14.55
C ASP A 51 7.65 7.82 14.47
N VAL A 52 7.08 6.69 14.04
CA VAL A 52 5.64 6.47 14.02
C VAL A 52 5.08 6.48 15.43
N PHE A 53 5.69 5.74 16.37
CA PHE A 53 5.22 5.65 17.74
C PHE A 53 5.15 7.01 18.45
N LEU A 54 6.10 7.92 18.13
CA LEU A 54 6.15 9.28 18.67
C LEU A 54 5.12 10.23 18.05
N GLN A 55 4.54 9.87 16.90
CA GLN A 55 3.47 10.60 16.22
C GLN A 55 2.07 10.19 16.67
N LEU A 56 1.94 9.07 17.39
CA LEU A 56 0.66 8.63 17.95
C LEU A 56 0.22 9.59 19.05
N GLU A 57 -1.07 9.91 19.10
CA GLU A 57 -1.61 10.92 19.98
C GLU A 57 -2.07 10.30 21.30
N THR A 58 -2.80 9.20 21.21
CA THR A 58 -3.51 8.56 22.33
C THR A 58 -2.78 7.32 22.86
N ASP A 59 -3.07 6.98 24.12
CA ASP A 59 -2.55 5.77 24.77
C ASP A 59 -3.05 4.49 24.09
N ARG A 60 -4.30 4.49 23.61
CA ARG A 60 -4.90 3.35 22.91
C ARG A 60 -4.18 3.05 21.60
N GLU A 61 -3.85 4.09 20.82
CA GLU A 61 -3.05 3.94 19.59
C GLU A 61 -1.69 3.34 19.88
N ARG A 62 -1.02 3.80 20.94
CA ARG A 62 0.30 3.26 21.35
C ARG A 62 0.21 1.80 21.77
N GLU A 63 -0.82 1.42 22.53
CA GLU A 63 -1.04 0.02 22.92
C GLU A 63 -1.23 -0.88 21.69
N LEU A 64 -2.07 -0.47 20.75
CA LEU A 64 -2.28 -1.19 19.49
C LEU A 64 -1.01 -1.28 18.64
N PHE A 65 -0.20 -0.22 18.62
CA PHE A 65 1.10 -0.25 17.95
C PHE A 65 2.04 -1.26 18.60
N ILE A 66 2.08 -1.34 19.94
CA ILE A 66 2.91 -2.31 20.67
C ILE A 66 2.45 -3.75 20.33
N GLU A 67 1.14 -4.00 20.28
CA GLU A 67 0.59 -5.29 19.86
C GLU A 67 1.03 -5.65 18.43
N ALA A 68 0.88 -4.71 17.48
CA ALA A 68 1.33 -4.88 16.09
C ALA A 68 2.83 -5.14 16.00
N PHE A 69 3.64 -4.37 16.74
CA PHE A 69 5.10 -4.47 16.78
C PHE A 69 5.57 -5.89 17.11
N TRP A 70 4.95 -6.52 18.12
CA TRP A 70 5.27 -7.88 18.50
C TRP A 70 4.71 -8.88 17.50
N LYS A 71 3.47 -8.71 17.03
CA LYS A 71 2.83 -9.59 16.03
C LYS A 71 3.65 -9.71 14.75
N HIS A 72 4.22 -8.61 14.25
CA HIS A 72 5.08 -8.62 13.07
C HIS A 72 6.44 -9.30 13.26
N ARG A 73 6.85 -9.52 14.52
CA ARG A 73 8.08 -10.24 14.89
C ARG A 73 7.80 -11.66 15.39
N ASP A 74 6.55 -12.13 15.33
CA ASP A 74 6.16 -13.47 15.73
C ASP A 74 6.51 -14.50 14.63
N PRO A 75 7.46 -15.43 14.88
CA PRO A 75 7.82 -16.46 13.92
C PRO A 75 6.74 -17.53 13.75
N THR A 76 5.84 -17.69 14.73
CA THR A 76 4.85 -18.79 14.81
C THR A 76 3.50 -18.25 15.25
N GLN A 77 2.80 -17.52 14.39
CA GLN A 77 1.49 -16.92 14.72
C GLN A 77 0.37 -17.92 15.11
N GLY A 78 0.62 -19.23 15.05
CA GLY A 78 -0.28 -20.27 15.52
C GLY A 78 -0.10 -20.65 16.99
N THR A 79 0.90 -20.13 17.70
CA THR A 79 1.10 -20.37 19.14
C THR A 79 0.37 -19.32 19.98
N PRO A 80 -0.15 -19.67 21.17
CA PRO A 80 -0.79 -18.68 22.07
C PRO A 80 0.17 -17.59 22.56
N GLU A 81 1.47 -17.89 22.59
CA GLU A 81 2.53 -16.98 23.01
C GLU A 81 3.43 -16.62 21.83
N ASN A 82 3.91 -15.37 21.81
CA ASN A 82 4.91 -14.90 20.87
C ASN A 82 6.30 -15.31 21.37
N GLU A 83 6.87 -16.34 20.76
CA GLU A 83 8.16 -16.92 21.16
C GLU A 83 9.33 -15.93 21.03
N PHE A 84 9.29 -15.06 20.01
CA PHE A 84 10.32 -14.02 19.85
C PHE A 84 10.29 -13.02 20.99
N LYS A 85 9.10 -12.54 21.39
CA LYS A 85 8.93 -11.62 22.53
C LYS A 85 9.43 -12.26 23.83
N LYS A 86 9.12 -13.54 24.04
CA LYS A 86 9.55 -14.31 25.21
C LYS A 86 11.07 -14.46 25.26
N GLU A 87 11.68 -14.87 24.16
CA GLU A 87 13.13 -15.00 24.04
C GLU A 87 13.85 -13.66 24.21
N HIS A 88 13.34 -12.58 23.60
CA HIS A 88 13.87 -11.24 23.77
C HIS A 88 13.84 -10.78 25.24
N SER A 89 12.70 -11.00 25.91
CA SER A 89 12.55 -10.69 27.34
C SER A 89 13.49 -11.52 28.22
N ARG A 90 13.71 -12.80 27.87
CA ARG A 90 14.68 -13.68 28.52
C ARG A 90 16.10 -13.12 28.38
N ARG A 91 16.48 -12.65 27.19
CA ARG A 91 17.82 -12.06 26.94
C ARG A 91 18.07 -10.78 27.71
N ILE A 92 17.07 -9.89 27.80
CA ILE A 92 17.18 -8.69 28.65
C ILE A 92 17.38 -9.08 30.11
N SER A 93 16.59 -10.03 30.60
CA SER A 93 16.68 -10.51 31.98
C SER A 93 18.05 -11.15 32.26
N TYR A 94 18.55 -11.97 31.34
CA TYR A 94 19.88 -12.57 31.41
C TYR A 94 20.98 -11.49 31.44
N ALA A 95 20.91 -10.50 30.54
CA ALA A 95 21.88 -9.42 30.48
C ALA A 95 21.91 -8.65 31.81
N ASN A 96 20.75 -8.28 32.36
CA ASN A 96 20.67 -7.58 33.64
C ASN A 96 21.24 -8.40 34.81
N TYR A 97 20.94 -9.69 34.86
CA TYR A 97 21.36 -10.53 35.97
C TYR A 97 22.84 -10.93 35.91
N ASN A 98 23.38 -11.20 34.71
CA ASN A 98 24.71 -11.77 34.53
C ASN A 98 25.75 -10.75 34.04
N LEU A 99 25.35 -9.79 33.21
CA LEU A 99 26.27 -8.90 32.48
C LEU A 99 26.26 -7.46 33.01
N GLY A 100 25.41 -7.16 34.01
CA GLY A 100 25.38 -5.87 34.73
C GLY A 100 26.05 -5.89 36.10
N ARG A 101 26.63 -7.03 36.53
CA ARG A 101 27.31 -7.13 37.82
C ARG A 101 28.62 -6.33 37.81
N GLY A 102 28.84 -5.53 38.84
CA GLY A 102 30.10 -4.78 39.02
C GLY A 102 30.22 -3.50 38.17
N VAL A 103 29.14 -3.03 37.55
CA VAL A 103 29.08 -1.79 36.77
C VAL A 103 27.92 -0.89 37.23
N PRO A 104 28.04 0.44 37.13
CA PRO A 104 27.02 1.39 37.64
C PRO A 104 25.77 1.51 36.74
N LYS A 105 25.59 0.63 35.76
CA LYS A 105 24.47 0.64 34.81
C LYS A 105 23.86 -0.77 34.69
N PRO A 106 22.56 -0.88 34.37
CA PRO A 106 21.93 -2.19 34.18
C PRO A 106 22.59 -2.95 33.03
N GLY A 107 22.60 -4.27 33.13
CA GLY A 107 23.33 -5.12 32.20
C GLY A 107 22.90 -4.99 30.75
N TRP A 108 21.63 -4.67 30.46
CA TRP A 108 21.19 -4.41 29.10
C TRP A 108 21.90 -3.20 28.44
N LYS A 109 22.40 -2.22 29.22
CA LYS A 109 23.17 -1.06 28.74
C LYS A 109 24.67 -1.30 28.59
N THR A 110 25.16 -2.50 28.90
CA THR A 110 26.58 -2.85 28.68
C THR A 110 26.79 -3.36 27.26
N ASP A 111 28.02 -3.28 26.76
CA ASP A 111 28.32 -3.78 25.40
C ASP A 111 28.04 -5.29 25.28
N ARG A 112 28.44 -6.08 26.28
CA ARG A 112 28.11 -7.51 26.36
C ARG A 112 26.59 -7.74 26.37
N GLY A 113 25.85 -6.98 27.17
CA GLY A 113 24.40 -7.09 27.25
C GLY A 113 23.71 -6.76 25.93
N ARG A 114 24.12 -5.66 25.28
CA ARG A 114 23.60 -5.26 23.96
C ARG A 114 23.84 -6.35 22.92
N ILE A 115 25.06 -6.90 22.85
CA ILE A 115 25.40 -7.98 21.92
C ILE A 115 24.59 -9.25 22.22
N TYR A 116 24.48 -9.64 23.49
CA TYR A 116 23.69 -10.80 23.90
C TYR A 116 22.20 -10.64 23.57
N ILE A 117 21.63 -9.45 23.71
CA ILE A 117 20.23 -9.18 23.33
C ILE A 117 20.05 -9.33 21.81
N ILE A 118 20.95 -8.74 21.02
CA ILE A 118 20.86 -8.73 19.55
C ILE A 118 21.10 -10.12 18.96
N LEU A 119 22.21 -10.77 19.31
CA LEU A 119 22.66 -12.02 18.68
C LEU A 119 22.21 -13.27 19.44
N GLY A 120 21.88 -13.14 20.72
CA GLY A 120 21.62 -14.27 21.61
C GLY A 120 22.89 -14.82 22.24
N GLU A 121 22.76 -16.02 22.80
CA GLU A 121 23.85 -16.73 23.45
C GLU A 121 24.95 -17.11 22.44
N PRO A 122 26.22 -16.79 22.72
CA PRO A 122 27.33 -17.23 21.88
C PRO A 122 27.46 -18.76 21.95
N ARG A 123 28.04 -19.34 20.89
CA ARG A 123 28.30 -20.78 20.84
C ARG A 123 29.35 -21.20 21.86
N ASP A 124 30.34 -20.33 22.08
CA ASP A 124 31.41 -20.55 23.05
C ASP A 124 31.88 -19.22 23.63
N ILE A 125 32.39 -19.27 24.87
CA ILE A 125 32.97 -18.12 25.57
C ILE A 125 34.31 -18.54 26.16
N GLU A 126 35.40 -18.05 25.57
CA GLU A 126 36.73 -18.16 26.17
C GLU A 126 36.95 -16.97 27.12
N ARG A 127 37.29 -17.26 28.37
CA ARG A 127 37.51 -16.24 29.41
C ARG A 127 38.99 -16.17 29.78
N ILE A 128 39.56 -14.98 29.66
CA ILE A 128 40.97 -14.70 29.90
C ILE A 128 41.06 -13.75 31.09
N PHE A 129 41.45 -14.26 32.26
CA PHE A 129 41.50 -13.50 33.50
C PHE A 129 42.78 -13.74 34.30
N GLY A 130 43.21 -12.71 35.03
CA GLY A 130 44.30 -12.84 36.01
C GLY A 130 45.71 -12.91 35.41
N GLU A 131 45.86 -12.59 34.13
CA GLU A 131 47.17 -12.42 33.50
C GLU A 131 47.68 -10.99 33.73
N SER A 132 48.92 -10.83 34.18
CA SER A 132 49.47 -9.52 34.58
C SER A 132 49.77 -8.59 33.40
N GLU A 133 50.01 -9.14 32.21
CA GLU A 133 50.47 -8.40 31.02
C GLU A 133 49.33 -8.03 30.05
N ILE A 134 48.11 -8.51 30.28
CA ILE A 134 46.93 -8.23 29.46
C ILE A 134 45.72 -7.87 30.31
N TYR A 135 44.81 -7.09 29.73
CA TYR A 135 43.54 -6.83 30.38
C TYR A 135 42.67 -8.08 30.37
N ASN A 136 41.86 -8.24 31.42
CA ASN A 136 40.83 -9.26 31.47
C ASN A 136 39.93 -9.15 30.23
N ALA A 137 39.74 -10.26 29.53
CA ALA A 137 39.00 -10.29 28.28
C ALA A 137 38.11 -11.54 28.17
N GLU A 138 37.06 -11.43 27.36
CA GLU A 138 36.22 -12.54 26.93
C GLU A 138 36.17 -12.59 25.40
N ILE A 139 36.37 -13.77 24.82
CA ILE A 139 36.23 -14.02 23.39
C ILE A 139 34.96 -14.84 23.19
N TRP A 140 33.96 -14.23 22.57
CA TRP A 140 32.67 -14.85 22.29
C TRP A 140 32.64 -15.32 20.85
N PHE A 141 32.42 -16.62 20.63
CA PHE A 141 32.34 -17.18 19.29
C PHE A 141 30.89 -17.36 18.84
N TYR A 142 30.56 -16.88 17.63
CA TYR A 142 29.27 -17.04 16.99
C TYR A 142 29.40 -17.80 15.68
N GLN A 143 28.39 -18.61 15.35
CA GLN A 143 28.31 -19.37 14.10
C GLN A 143 26.85 -19.51 13.66
N GLY A 144 26.60 -19.68 12.36
CA GLY A 144 25.27 -20.02 11.83
C GLY A 144 24.31 -18.84 11.68
N LEU A 145 24.83 -17.61 11.67
CA LEU A 145 24.04 -16.37 11.54
C LEU A 145 24.04 -15.77 10.13
N THR A 146 24.38 -16.58 9.12
CA THR A 146 24.49 -16.14 7.71
C THR A 146 23.18 -15.63 7.12
N LYS A 147 22.03 -16.11 7.62
CA LYS A 147 20.69 -15.61 7.25
C LYS A 147 20.47 -14.12 7.55
N TYR A 148 21.29 -13.53 8.42
CA TYR A 148 21.28 -12.10 8.74
C TYR A 148 22.35 -11.30 7.97
N GLY A 149 23.07 -11.94 7.05
CA GLY A 149 24.18 -11.34 6.30
C GLY A 149 25.48 -11.25 7.10
N LEU A 150 25.62 -12.04 8.17
CA LEU A 150 26.86 -12.15 8.95
C LEU A 150 27.77 -13.28 8.42
N PRO A 151 29.07 -13.27 8.72
CA PRO A 151 29.99 -14.35 8.35
C PRO A 151 29.56 -15.73 8.89
N PRO A 152 29.98 -16.84 8.26
CA PRO A 152 29.65 -18.21 8.71
C PRO A 152 30.03 -18.48 10.16
N GLY A 153 31.16 -17.92 10.62
CA GLY A 153 31.56 -17.84 12.02
C GLY A 153 32.43 -16.62 12.25
N PHE A 154 32.39 -16.06 13.46
CA PHE A 154 33.16 -14.88 13.85
C PHE A 154 33.29 -14.81 15.38
N ASN A 155 34.28 -14.05 15.84
CA ASN A 155 34.54 -13.77 17.24
C ASN A 155 34.13 -12.34 17.59
N LEU A 156 33.80 -12.11 18.86
CA LEU A 156 33.69 -10.78 19.44
C LEU A 156 34.53 -10.77 20.70
N VAL A 157 35.36 -9.74 20.86
CA VAL A 157 36.23 -9.60 22.02
C VAL A 157 35.68 -8.50 22.90
N PHE A 158 35.57 -8.77 24.19
CA PHE A 158 35.25 -7.75 25.18
C PHE A 158 36.37 -7.69 26.21
N TYR A 159 36.80 -6.50 26.59
CA TYR A 159 37.93 -6.34 27.52
C TYR A 159 37.70 -5.20 28.53
N GLN A 160 38.34 -5.28 29.68
CA GLN A 160 38.30 -4.23 30.71
C GLN A 160 39.44 -3.23 30.49
N LYS A 161 39.16 -2.14 29.75
CA LYS A 161 40.17 -1.16 29.32
C LYS A 161 41.05 -0.58 30.43
N ASP A 162 40.52 -0.44 31.64
CA ASP A 162 41.25 0.08 32.81
C ASP A 162 41.55 -1.02 33.87
N GLY A 163 41.47 -2.29 33.47
CA GLY A 163 41.71 -3.46 34.34
C GLY A 163 40.59 -3.79 35.34
N ILE A 164 39.64 -2.88 35.55
CA ILE A 164 38.46 -3.06 36.41
C ILE A 164 37.20 -2.47 35.75
N GLY A 165 36.03 -2.92 36.18
CA GLY A 165 34.76 -2.35 35.74
C GLY A 165 34.21 -2.99 34.46
N GLU A 166 33.77 -2.16 33.51
CA GLU A 166 33.01 -2.62 32.35
C GLU A 166 33.88 -3.34 31.31
N TYR A 167 33.33 -4.43 30.76
CA TYR A 167 33.83 -5.03 29.53
C TYR A 167 33.28 -4.29 28.32
N VAL A 168 34.14 -3.59 27.60
CA VAL A 168 33.81 -2.87 26.38
C VAL A 168 34.11 -3.72 25.15
N LEU A 169 33.33 -3.52 24.08
CA LEU A 169 33.52 -4.24 22.81
C LEU A 169 34.79 -3.74 22.11
N TYR A 170 35.69 -4.67 21.81
CA TYR A 170 36.94 -4.41 21.10
C TYR A 170 36.71 -4.22 19.60
N SER A 171 37.30 -3.17 19.05
CA SER A 171 37.40 -2.92 17.60
C SER A 171 38.85 -3.09 17.16
N PRO A 172 39.16 -4.01 16.23
CA PRO A 172 40.50 -4.13 15.68
C PRO A 172 41.03 -2.81 15.12
N LEU A 173 40.19 -2.04 14.41
CA LEU A 173 40.61 -0.79 13.78
C LEU A 173 40.76 0.38 14.77
N ALA A 174 39.88 0.49 15.77
CA ALA A 174 39.87 1.63 16.70
C ALA A 174 40.81 1.41 17.89
N ASP A 175 40.93 0.18 18.39
CA ASP A 175 41.71 -0.16 19.58
C ASP A 175 43.09 -0.73 19.21
N GLY A 176 43.12 -1.69 18.28
CA GLY A 176 44.34 -2.40 17.88
C GLY A 176 44.88 -3.37 18.96
N PRO A 177 45.78 -4.31 18.61
CA PRO A 177 46.27 -5.34 19.53
C PRO A 177 46.93 -4.78 20.80
N GLN A 178 47.51 -3.59 20.72
CA GLN A 178 48.14 -2.89 21.84
C GLN A 178 47.16 -2.60 22.98
N ALA A 179 45.89 -2.32 22.67
CA ALA A 179 44.88 -1.96 23.67
C ALA A 179 44.51 -3.11 24.61
N LEU A 180 44.84 -4.34 24.22
CA LEU A 180 44.58 -5.54 25.01
C LEU A 180 45.68 -5.81 26.06
N MET A 181 46.81 -5.09 26.00
CA MET A 181 47.94 -5.24 26.93
C MET A 181 47.92 -4.18 28.02
N THR A 182 48.23 -4.56 29.27
CA THR A 182 48.30 -3.63 30.41
C THR A 182 49.49 -2.67 30.31
N SER A 183 50.53 -3.03 29.57
CA SER A 183 51.74 -2.23 29.38
C SER A 183 52.41 -2.58 28.06
N TYR A 184 52.19 -1.76 27.02
CA TYR A 184 52.87 -1.87 25.72
C TYR A 184 53.73 -0.62 25.46
N PHE A 185 55.05 -0.82 25.40
CA PHE A 185 56.05 0.26 25.25
C PHE A 185 56.57 0.41 23.80
N GLY A 186 55.98 -0.32 22.84
CA GLY A 186 56.35 -0.22 21.42
C GLY A 186 55.68 0.95 20.69
N ASP A 187 55.97 1.08 19.40
CA ASP A 187 55.27 2.04 18.53
C ASP A 187 53.79 1.68 18.43
N GLN A 188 52.92 2.62 18.81
CA GLN A 188 51.46 2.48 18.80
C GLN A 188 50.90 2.38 17.37
N ALA A 189 51.64 2.85 16.36
CA ALA A 189 51.27 2.72 14.96
C ALA A 189 51.70 1.39 14.34
N ASP A 190 52.58 0.63 15.01
CA ASP A 190 53.06 -0.68 14.54
C ASP A 190 52.22 -1.84 15.12
N TYR A 191 51.08 -2.06 14.49
CA TYR A 191 50.16 -3.15 14.84
C TYR A 191 50.78 -4.54 14.70
N LEU A 192 51.80 -4.72 13.85
CA LEU A 192 52.47 -6.01 13.67
C LEU A 192 53.39 -6.33 14.85
N ALA A 193 54.13 -5.33 15.34
CA ALA A 193 54.92 -5.45 16.56
C ALA A 193 54.03 -5.71 17.78
N ALA A 194 52.91 -4.99 17.90
CA ALA A 194 51.92 -5.19 18.96
C ALA A 194 51.32 -6.61 18.89
N TYR A 195 50.88 -7.07 17.71
CA TYR A 195 50.37 -8.42 17.50
C TYR A 195 51.40 -9.50 17.88
N LYS A 196 52.66 -9.36 17.45
CA LYS A 196 53.72 -10.32 17.77
C LYS A 196 54.00 -10.39 19.26
N THR A 197 53.90 -9.26 19.95
CA THR A 197 54.05 -9.17 21.41
C THR A 197 52.88 -9.86 22.10
N LEU A 198 51.65 -9.49 21.74
CA LEU A 198 50.43 -10.11 22.26
C LEU A 198 50.43 -11.62 22.02
N LYS A 199 50.90 -12.10 20.86
CA LYS A 199 50.97 -13.53 20.52
C LYS A 199 51.92 -14.32 21.43
N LYS A 200 52.97 -13.67 21.96
CA LYS A 200 53.88 -14.31 22.94
C LYS A 200 53.23 -14.42 24.31
N ILE A 201 52.39 -13.44 24.68
CA ILE A 201 51.69 -13.39 25.96
C ILE A 201 50.50 -14.36 25.93
N ASN A 202 49.55 -14.11 25.02
CA ASN A 202 48.34 -14.91 24.86
C ASN A 202 48.04 -15.17 23.36
N PRO A 203 48.30 -16.39 22.85
CA PRO A 203 48.08 -16.73 21.45
C PRO A 203 46.62 -16.63 21.00
N SER A 204 45.65 -17.01 21.84
CA SER A 204 44.22 -16.96 21.54
C SER A 204 43.75 -15.53 21.30
N LEU A 205 44.10 -14.63 22.22
CA LEU A 205 43.73 -13.22 22.14
C LEU A 205 44.43 -12.51 20.97
N ALA A 206 45.68 -12.86 20.71
CA ALA A 206 46.38 -12.37 19.52
C ALA A 206 45.66 -12.77 18.23
N GLN A 207 45.20 -14.02 18.11
CA GLN A 207 44.54 -14.53 16.90
C GLN A 207 43.33 -13.69 16.48
N VAL A 208 42.59 -13.15 17.44
CA VAL A 208 41.39 -12.31 17.20
C VAL A 208 41.66 -10.80 17.22
N SER A 209 42.89 -10.38 17.56
CA SER A 209 43.22 -8.96 17.70
C SER A 209 43.31 -8.19 16.37
N LEU A 210 43.65 -8.86 15.26
CA LEU A 210 43.75 -8.22 13.93
C LEU A 210 42.51 -8.49 13.06
N SER A 211 41.85 -9.64 13.22
CA SER A 211 40.58 -9.94 12.56
C SER A 211 39.70 -10.77 13.49
N LEU A 212 38.42 -10.41 13.52
CA LEU A 212 37.37 -11.11 14.22
C LEU A 212 36.83 -12.31 13.41
N ILE A 213 37.24 -12.48 12.14
CA ILE A 213 36.70 -13.49 11.24
C ILE A 213 37.74 -14.61 11.03
N PRO A 214 37.46 -15.85 11.49
CA PRO A 214 38.36 -16.99 11.28
C PRO A 214 38.71 -17.22 9.81
N GLY A 215 40.00 -17.42 9.53
CA GLY A 215 40.51 -17.67 8.18
C GLY A 215 40.70 -16.42 7.32
N GLU A 216 40.24 -15.24 7.77
CA GLU A 216 40.57 -13.98 7.11
C GLU A 216 42.03 -13.62 7.40
N SER A 217 42.86 -13.58 6.36
CA SER A 217 44.21 -13.05 6.50
C SER A 217 44.15 -11.53 6.51
N ALA A 218 44.48 -10.91 7.63
CA ALA A 218 44.68 -9.46 7.74
C ALA A 218 45.72 -9.03 6.69
N ARG A 219 45.26 -8.49 5.56
CA ARG A 219 46.15 -8.08 4.47
C ARG A 219 47.09 -6.99 5.01
N PHE A 220 48.39 -7.15 4.77
CA PHE A 220 49.43 -6.17 5.12
C PHE A 220 49.64 -5.92 6.62
N SER A 221 49.30 -6.87 7.50
CA SER A 221 49.54 -6.76 8.96
C SER A 221 48.85 -5.56 9.63
N ARG A 222 47.73 -5.10 9.06
CA ARG A 222 46.87 -4.05 9.62
C ARG A 222 45.56 -4.66 10.12
N PRO A 223 44.89 -4.03 11.10
CA PRO A 223 43.56 -4.46 11.51
C PRO A 223 42.55 -4.54 10.35
N SER A 224 41.68 -5.55 10.38
CA SER A 224 40.73 -5.84 9.31
C SER A 224 39.55 -4.86 9.31
N LEU A 225 39.42 -4.08 8.23
CA LEU A 225 38.23 -3.24 7.98
C LEU A 225 36.94 -4.09 7.93
N THR A 226 37.02 -5.34 7.47
CA THR A 226 35.89 -6.27 7.43
C THR A 226 35.36 -6.59 8.82
N SER A 227 36.23 -6.61 9.84
CA SER A 227 35.84 -6.85 11.23
C SER A 227 34.99 -5.71 11.78
N ASP A 228 35.35 -4.46 11.49
CA ASP A 228 34.54 -3.30 11.88
C ASP A 228 33.23 -3.19 11.09
N ILE A 229 33.24 -3.57 9.80
CA ILE A 229 32.01 -3.72 9.03
C ILE A 229 31.10 -4.80 9.66
N LEU A 230 31.67 -5.90 10.15
CA LEU A 230 30.94 -6.92 10.91
C LEU A 230 30.30 -6.30 12.17
N LEU A 231 31.05 -5.56 12.99
CA LEU A 231 30.51 -4.91 14.20
C LEU A 231 29.33 -3.98 13.86
N MET A 232 29.46 -3.18 12.80
CA MET A 232 28.38 -2.31 12.32
C MET A 232 27.16 -3.09 11.81
N ASN A 233 27.39 -4.21 11.12
CA ASN A 233 26.32 -5.06 10.61
C ASN A 233 25.57 -5.78 11.73
N ILE A 234 26.23 -6.15 12.84
CA ILE A 234 25.58 -6.75 14.02
C ILE A 234 24.46 -5.84 14.53
N TYR A 235 24.70 -4.53 14.64
CA TYR A 235 23.67 -3.60 15.11
C TYR A 235 22.47 -3.46 14.16
N ARG A 236 22.60 -3.91 12.90
CA ARG A 236 21.51 -3.91 11.91
C ARG A 236 20.76 -5.23 11.86
N VAL A 237 21.22 -6.29 12.56
CA VAL A 237 20.58 -7.61 12.57
C VAL A 237 19.09 -7.54 12.93
N PRO A 238 18.64 -6.78 13.94
CA PRO A 238 17.22 -6.72 14.29
C PRO A 238 16.33 -6.11 13.21
N GLN A 239 16.92 -5.37 12.27
CA GLN A 239 16.23 -4.74 11.14
C GLN A 239 16.26 -5.63 9.88
N LYS A 240 17.10 -6.68 9.86
CA LYS A 240 17.20 -7.60 8.72
C LYS A 240 15.93 -8.43 8.62
N ASN A 241 15.35 -8.46 7.42
CA ASN A 241 14.12 -9.18 7.06
C ASN A 241 12.82 -8.61 7.67
N LEU A 242 12.87 -7.45 8.33
CA LEU A 242 11.66 -6.75 8.78
C LEU A 242 11.13 -5.85 7.66
N LYS A 243 9.83 -5.93 7.38
CA LYS A 243 9.15 -5.01 6.48
C LYS A 243 8.48 -3.90 7.28
N GLU A 244 9.09 -2.72 7.33
CA GLU A 244 8.65 -1.60 8.16
C GLU A 244 7.37 -0.89 7.67
N ARG A 245 6.89 -1.24 6.46
CA ARG A 245 5.69 -0.65 5.83
C ARG A 245 4.46 -0.69 6.75
N TYR A 246 4.34 -1.69 7.62
CA TYR A 246 3.19 -1.79 8.53
C TYR A 246 3.10 -0.59 9.48
N ALA A 247 4.23 -0.04 9.94
CA ALA A 247 4.25 1.08 10.87
C ALA A 247 3.77 2.37 10.19
N GLU A 248 4.25 2.66 8.99
CA GLU A 248 3.79 3.82 8.20
C GLU A 248 2.30 3.71 7.89
N LYS A 249 1.84 2.51 7.55
CA LYS A 249 0.42 2.24 7.24
C LYS A 249 -0.46 2.30 8.49
N PHE A 250 0.04 1.88 9.64
CA PHE A 250 -0.63 2.06 10.92
C PHE A 250 -0.95 3.55 11.15
N LEU A 251 0.07 4.42 11.08
CA LEU A 251 -0.11 5.85 11.30
C LEU A 251 -1.11 6.47 10.32
N ARG A 252 -0.96 6.15 9.03
CA ARG A 252 -1.77 6.76 7.96
C ARG A 252 -3.24 6.34 7.99
N TYR A 253 -3.52 5.12 8.42
CA TYR A 253 -4.87 4.55 8.35
C TYR A 253 -5.55 4.40 9.71
N LYS A 254 -4.92 4.81 10.81
CA LYS A 254 -5.47 4.71 12.18
C LYS A 254 -6.86 5.35 12.34
N ASP A 255 -7.15 6.42 11.59
CA ASP A 255 -8.42 7.15 11.65
C ASP A 255 -9.44 6.67 10.59
N ILE A 256 -8.99 5.88 9.61
CA ILE A 256 -9.78 5.43 8.45
C ILE A 256 -10.25 3.99 8.63
N VAL A 257 -9.44 3.20 9.32
CA VAL A 257 -9.63 1.79 9.54
C VAL A 257 -10.07 1.60 10.98
N GLU A 258 -11.11 0.77 11.18
CA GLU A 258 -11.61 0.47 12.52
C GLU A 258 -10.48 -0.02 13.42
N VAL A 259 -10.53 0.37 14.71
CA VAL A 259 -9.50 0.11 15.72
C VAL A 259 -9.02 -1.35 15.69
N ASP A 260 -9.94 -2.30 15.54
CA ASP A 260 -9.65 -3.75 15.52
C ASP A 260 -8.77 -4.21 14.34
N TYR A 261 -8.70 -3.42 13.27
CA TYR A 261 -7.89 -3.72 12.10
C TYR A 261 -6.55 -2.98 12.10
N THR A 262 -6.44 -1.84 12.78
CA THR A 262 -5.25 -0.96 12.70
C THR A 262 -3.94 -1.70 12.98
N ALA A 263 -3.95 -2.65 13.92
CA ALA A 263 -2.78 -3.47 14.28
C ALA A 263 -2.53 -4.69 13.36
N ASN A 264 -3.41 -4.97 12.40
CA ASN A 264 -3.44 -6.20 11.60
C ASN A 264 -3.18 -5.93 10.10
N TYR A 265 -2.23 -5.04 9.81
CA TYR A 265 -1.81 -4.80 8.43
C TYR A 265 -1.06 -6.01 7.85
N ILE A 266 -1.44 -6.43 6.65
CA ILE A 266 -0.69 -7.40 5.85
C ILE A 266 -0.08 -6.67 4.66
N ASP A 267 1.19 -6.91 4.40
CA ASP A 267 1.84 -6.42 3.19
C ASP A 267 1.27 -7.08 1.92
N ASN A 268 1.47 -6.45 0.78
CA ASN A 268 1.06 -6.98 -0.52
C ASN A 268 2.06 -6.59 -1.59
N ASP A 269 2.05 -7.34 -2.68
CA ASP A 269 2.60 -6.89 -3.94
C ASP A 269 1.43 -6.53 -4.86
N HIS A 270 1.60 -5.49 -5.68
CA HIS A 270 0.54 -5.07 -6.57
C HIS A 270 1.07 -4.49 -7.88
N SER A 271 0.19 -4.48 -8.87
CA SER A 271 0.45 -3.90 -10.18
C SER A 271 -0.78 -3.15 -10.64
N VAL A 272 -0.57 -1.99 -11.28
CA VAL A 272 -1.61 -1.15 -11.87
C VAL A 272 -1.20 -0.85 -13.30
N LYS A 273 -2.10 -1.11 -14.24
CA LYS A 273 -1.88 -0.91 -15.68
C LYS A 273 -3.08 -0.19 -16.28
N VAL A 274 -2.82 0.72 -17.20
CA VAL A 274 -3.87 1.46 -17.92
C VAL A 274 -3.94 0.90 -19.32
N LEU A 275 -5.11 0.40 -19.70
CA LEU A 275 -5.37 -0.11 -21.05
C LEU A 275 -6.63 0.55 -21.61
N LYS A 276 -6.66 0.70 -22.91
CA LYS A 276 -7.78 1.26 -23.64
C LYS A 276 -8.60 0.15 -24.28
N ASP A 277 -9.90 0.17 -24.03
CA ASP A 277 -10.85 -0.71 -24.70
C ASP A 277 -11.19 -0.20 -26.11
N PRO A 278 -11.55 -1.07 -27.08
CA PRO A 278 -11.99 -0.64 -28.41
C PRO A 278 -13.18 0.33 -28.41
N SER A 279 -13.99 0.37 -27.34
CA SER A 279 -15.04 1.40 -27.15
C SER A 279 -14.50 2.82 -26.97
N GLY A 280 -13.19 2.99 -26.76
CA GLY A 280 -12.54 4.25 -26.46
C GLY A 280 -12.40 4.55 -24.96
N ILE A 281 -12.96 3.70 -24.10
CA ILE A 281 -12.88 3.86 -22.65
C ILE A 281 -11.52 3.38 -22.15
N TYR A 282 -10.88 4.18 -21.30
CA TYR A 282 -9.72 3.77 -20.54
C TYR A 282 -10.14 3.04 -19.27
N PHE A 283 -9.49 1.91 -19.02
CA PHE A 283 -9.65 1.15 -17.81
C PHE A 283 -8.33 1.08 -17.04
N VAL A 284 -8.43 1.29 -15.74
CA VAL A 284 -7.36 1.01 -14.79
C VAL A 284 -7.55 -0.44 -14.35
N HIS A 285 -6.60 -1.29 -14.72
CA HIS A 285 -6.52 -2.68 -14.27
C HIS A 285 -5.57 -2.75 -13.09
N TYR A 286 -5.95 -3.49 -12.05
CA TYR A 286 -5.05 -3.73 -10.93
C TYR A 286 -5.15 -5.16 -10.41
N VAL A 287 -4.03 -5.61 -9.86
CA VAL A 287 -3.91 -6.86 -9.11
C VAL A 287 -3.30 -6.55 -7.75
N VAL A 288 -3.83 -7.18 -6.70
CA VAL A 288 -3.21 -7.22 -5.37
C VAL A 288 -2.93 -8.68 -5.01
N GLU A 289 -1.65 -9.05 -4.91
CA GLU A 289 -1.17 -10.34 -4.41
C GLU A 289 -1.02 -10.22 -2.87
N LEU A 290 -1.89 -10.88 -2.12
CA LEU A 290 -1.82 -10.90 -0.66
C LEU A 290 -0.67 -11.78 -0.19
N MET A 291 0.13 -11.33 0.79
CA MET A 291 1.17 -12.16 1.40
C MET A 291 0.61 -13.42 2.07
N ARG A 292 -0.65 -13.36 2.52
CA ARG A 292 -1.40 -14.52 3.01
C ARG A 292 -2.89 -14.33 2.76
N PHE A 293 -3.58 -15.44 2.57
CA PHE A 293 -5.03 -15.48 2.44
C PHE A 293 -5.64 -16.16 3.67
N SER A 294 -6.13 -15.34 4.61
CA SER A 294 -6.70 -15.82 5.86
C SER A 294 -8.19 -16.12 5.71
N VAL A 295 -8.60 -17.26 6.24
CA VAL A 295 -10.00 -17.72 6.26
C VAL A 295 -10.35 -18.24 7.64
N GLN A 296 -11.63 -18.20 7.99
CA GLN A 296 -12.16 -18.91 9.15
C GLN A 296 -12.57 -20.32 8.73
N GLN A 297 -12.39 -21.27 9.65
CA GLN A 297 -12.91 -22.62 9.52
C GLN A 297 -14.14 -22.79 10.42
N TYR A 298 -15.21 -23.35 9.88
CA TYR A 298 -16.36 -23.83 10.63
C TYR A 298 -16.75 -25.21 10.09
N GLU A 299 -16.66 -26.24 10.93
CA GLU A 299 -16.76 -27.64 10.52
C GLU A 299 -15.78 -27.95 9.35
N ASP A 300 -16.28 -28.44 8.22
CA ASP A 300 -15.49 -28.81 7.04
C ASP A 300 -15.48 -27.70 5.97
N LYS A 301 -15.90 -26.48 6.33
CA LYS A 301 -15.96 -25.32 5.42
C LYS A 301 -15.01 -24.23 5.87
N TYR A 302 -14.38 -23.60 4.88
CA TYR A 302 -13.51 -22.45 5.04
C TYR A 302 -14.14 -21.26 4.35
N SER A 303 -14.19 -20.11 5.01
CA SER A 303 -14.77 -18.91 4.41
C SER A 303 -14.07 -17.63 4.83
N THR A 304 -14.19 -16.62 3.98
CA THR A 304 -13.80 -15.25 4.31
C THR A 304 -14.67 -14.25 3.56
N HIS A 305 -14.76 -13.05 4.12
CA HIS A 305 -15.39 -11.90 3.47
C HIS A 305 -14.38 -10.77 3.33
N LEU A 306 -14.10 -10.38 2.09
CA LEU A 306 -13.24 -9.25 1.78
C LEU A 306 -14.09 -8.04 1.37
N LYS A 307 -13.82 -6.91 1.99
CA LYS A 307 -14.38 -5.61 1.66
C LYS A 307 -13.31 -4.74 0.99
N VAL A 308 -13.55 -4.37 -0.26
CA VAL A 308 -12.61 -3.65 -1.14
C VAL A 308 -13.14 -2.24 -1.38
N ASN A 309 -12.44 -1.26 -0.84
CA ASN A 309 -12.79 0.16 -0.96
C ASN A 309 -11.76 0.85 -1.86
N GLY A 310 -12.17 1.28 -3.05
CA GLY A 310 -11.34 2.03 -3.97
C GLY A 310 -11.68 3.53 -3.93
N ASN A 311 -10.64 4.37 -4.01
CA ASN A 311 -10.77 5.82 -4.13
C ASN A 311 -9.79 6.34 -5.17
N VAL A 312 -10.28 7.28 -5.98
CA VAL A 312 -9.50 8.02 -6.97
C VAL A 312 -9.68 9.50 -6.67
N SER A 313 -8.59 10.19 -6.37
CA SER A 313 -8.58 11.65 -6.20
C SER A 313 -7.68 12.32 -7.23
N ASP A 314 -7.90 13.59 -7.52
CA ASP A 314 -6.89 14.41 -8.17
C ASP A 314 -5.69 14.67 -7.22
N LEU A 315 -4.70 15.42 -7.71
CA LEU A 315 -3.47 15.70 -6.96
C LEU A 315 -3.71 16.68 -5.80
N GLU A 316 -4.79 17.45 -5.87
CA GLU A 316 -5.28 18.36 -4.83
C GLU A 316 -6.11 17.65 -3.75
N GLY A 317 -6.38 16.36 -3.91
CA GLY A 317 -7.08 15.52 -2.93
C GLY A 317 -8.61 15.51 -3.08
N LYS A 318 -9.17 16.11 -4.13
CA LYS A 318 -10.61 16.05 -4.41
C LYS A 318 -10.95 14.69 -5.01
N THR A 319 -11.91 14.00 -4.40
CA THR A 319 -12.41 12.71 -4.88
C THR A 319 -13.09 12.84 -6.24
N ILE A 320 -12.62 12.05 -7.20
CA ILE A 320 -13.16 11.94 -8.56
C ILE A 320 -14.06 10.73 -8.67
N ASP A 321 -13.63 9.59 -8.10
CA ASP A 321 -14.43 8.38 -8.01
C ASP A 321 -14.17 7.62 -6.71
N GLN A 322 -15.17 6.88 -6.26
CA GLN A 322 -15.07 5.97 -5.13
C GLN A 322 -16.02 4.81 -5.31
N TYR A 323 -15.58 3.61 -4.90
CA TYR A 323 -16.38 2.41 -4.97
C TYR A 323 -16.11 1.49 -3.78
N GLU A 324 -17.11 0.67 -3.48
CA GLU A 324 -17.04 -0.39 -2.48
C GLU A 324 -17.48 -1.69 -3.14
N ARG A 325 -16.75 -2.78 -2.88
CA ARG A 325 -17.07 -4.12 -3.39
C ARG A 325 -16.90 -5.14 -2.28
N SER A 326 -17.89 -6.01 -2.15
CA SER A 326 -17.85 -7.16 -1.26
C SER A 326 -17.52 -8.43 -2.05
N ILE A 327 -16.65 -9.26 -1.48
CA ILE A 327 -16.20 -10.53 -2.02
C ILE A 327 -16.35 -11.58 -0.91
N SER A 328 -17.28 -12.52 -1.11
CA SER A 328 -17.37 -13.70 -0.26
C SER A 328 -16.67 -14.87 -0.94
N VAL A 329 -15.81 -15.53 -0.20
CA VAL A 329 -15.15 -16.78 -0.60
C VAL A 329 -15.61 -17.88 0.33
N GLU A 330 -16.05 -18.99 -0.25
CA GLU A 330 -16.37 -20.22 0.46
C GLU A 330 -15.61 -21.37 -0.23
N LEU A 331 -14.94 -22.19 0.57
CA LEU A 331 -14.10 -23.31 0.13
C LEU A 331 -14.45 -24.54 0.97
N SER A 332 -14.46 -25.70 0.32
CA SER A 332 -14.42 -27.00 0.98
C SER A 332 -13.02 -27.29 1.54
N GLU A 333 -12.91 -28.28 2.43
CA GLU A 333 -11.61 -28.71 2.98
C GLU A 333 -10.61 -29.14 1.89
N THR A 334 -11.08 -29.78 0.83
CA THR A 334 -10.22 -30.21 -0.29
C THR A 334 -9.72 -29.04 -1.11
N GLU A 335 -10.56 -28.03 -1.37
CA GLU A 335 -10.17 -26.79 -2.04
C GLU A 335 -9.19 -25.98 -1.20
N ALA A 336 -9.45 -25.85 0.11
CA ALA A 336 -8.61 -25.13 1.05
C ALA A 336 -7.17 -25.70 1.09
N LYS A 337 -7.02 -27.03 1.21
CA LYS A 337 -5.70 -27.71 1.17
C LYS A 337 -4.93 -27.42 -0.13
N ASN A 338 -5.64 -27.28 -1.25
CA ASN A 338 -5.05 -27.00 -2.56
C ASN A 338 -4.70 -25.52 -2.80
N ILE A 339 -5.23 -24.61 -1.99
CA ILE A 339 -5.12 -23.16 -2.19
C ILE A 339 -4.19 -22.51 -1.17
N PHE A 340 -4.17 -22.97 0.09
CA PHE A 340 -3.40 -22.31 1.16
C PHE A 340 -1.88 -22.26 0.93
N HIS A 341 -1.34 -23.13 0.06
CA HIS A 341 0.07 -23.12 -0.30
C HIS A 341 0.38 -22.25 -1.54
N LYS A 342 -0.63 -21.57 -2.11
CA LYS A 342 -0.51 -20.70 -3.27
C LYS A 342 -0.68 -19.24 -2.87
N PRO A 343 -0.03 -18.29 -3.57
CA PRO A 343 -0.37 -16.88 -3.44
C PRO A 343 -1.84 -16.64 -3.83
N PHE A 344 -2.43 -15.57 -3.31
CA PHE A 344 -3.79 -15.16 -3.68
C PHE A 344 -3.77 -13.81 -4.37
N ASP A 345 -4.32 -13.78 -5.58
CA ASP A 345 -4.40 -12.58 -6.40
C ASP A 345 -5.85 -12.11 -6.50
N LEU A 346 -6.09 -10.86 -6.11
CA LEU A 346 -7.34 -10.17 -6.39
C LEU A 346 -7.18 -9.31 -7.65
N TYR A 347 -7.84 -9.71 -8.73
CA TYR A 347 -7.88 -8.98 -9.99
C TYR A 347 -9.12 -8.11 -10.08
N ASP A 348 -8.93 -6.85 -10.48
CA ASP A 348 -10.06 -5.97 -10.76
C ASP A 348 -9.72 -4.87 -11.79
N MET A 349 -10.74 -4.16 -12.23
CA MET A 349 -10.64 -3.00 -13.09
C MET A 349 -11.82 -2.03 -12.94
N PHE A 350 -11.61 -0.78 -13.32
CA PHE A 350 -12.65 0.26 -13.36
C PHE A 350 -12.33 1.30 -14.45
N PRO A 351 -13.36 1.95 -15.04
CA PRO A 351 -13.15 3.00 -16.04
C PRO A 351 -12.65 4.28 -15.37
N LEU A 352 -11.81 5.05 -16.06
CA LEU A 352 -11.35 6.35 -15.56
C LEU A 352 -11.23 7.38 -16.68
N ILE A 353 -11.73 8.60 -16.44
CA ILE A 353 -11.61 9.73 -17.37
C ILE A 353 -10.16 10.23 -17.48
N PRO A 354 -9.78 10.91 -18.59
CA PRO A 354 -8.45 11.49 -18.74
C PRO A 354 -8.02 12.45 -17.62
N GLY A 355 -6.76 12.34 -17.21
CA GLY A 355 -6.16 13.14 -16.14
C GLY A 355 -5.06 12.41 -15.38
N THR A 356 -4.54 13.05 -14.33
CA THR A 356 -3.56 12.46 -13.41
C THR A 356 -4.20 12.36 -12.03
N TYR A 357 -4.12 11.19 -11.42
CA TYR A 357 -4.86 10.87 -10.21
C TYR A 357 -4.01 10.07 -9.22
N ARG A 358 -4.34 10.20 -7.94
CA ARG A 358 -3.94 9.27 -6.88
C ARG A 358 -5.00 8.17 -6.82
N PHE A 359 -4.62 6.93 -7.10
CA PHE A 359 -5.47 5.76 -6.93
C PHE A 359 -5.07 5.02 -5.66
N SER A 360 -6.03 4.71 -4.80
CA SER A 360 -5.83 3.92 -3.59
C SER A 360 -6.91 2.88 -3.40
N VAL A 361 -6.54 1.71 -2.88
CA VAL A 361 -7.47 0.65 -2.49
C VAL A 361 -7.16 0.22 -1.07
N ILE A 362 -8.20 0.02 -0.25
CA ILE A 362 -8.12 -0.66 1.03
C ILE A 362 -8.89 -1.97 0.91
N ILE A 363 -8.24 -3.08 1.22
CA ILE A 363 -8.87 -4.40 1.27
C ILE A 363 -8.90 -4.83 2.73
N LYS A 364 -10.09 -5.03 3.28
CA LYS A 364 -10.30 -5.52 4.65
C LYS A 364 -10.81 -6.95 4.60
N ASN A 365 -10.25 -7.84 5.39
CA ASN A 365 -10.81 -9.15 5.68
C ASN A 365 -11.66 -9.05 6.94
N GLU A 366 -12.98 -9.08 6.79
CA GLU A 366 -13.92 -8.84 7.88
C GLU A 366 -13.92 -9.95 8.93
N VAL A 367 -13.38 -11.11 8.58
CA VAL A 367 -13.31 -12.31 9.42
C VAL A 367 -12.03 -12.32 10.23
N SER A 368 -10.87 -12.23 9.59
CA SER A 368 -9.57 -12.22 10.29
C SER A 368 -9.21 -10.86 10.90
N LYS A 369 -10.01 -9.83 10.62
CA LYS A 369 -9.75 -8.42 11.01
C LYS A 369 -8.42 -7.90 10.48
N GLU A 370 -7.96 -8.43 9.36
CA GLU A 370 -6.73 -7.98 8.69
C GLU A 370 -7.06 -6.99 7.57
N PHE A 371 -6.12 -6.14 7.22
CA PHE A 371 -6.28 -5.26 6.06
C PHE A 371 -4.98 -5.08 5.29
N THR A 372 -5.10 -4.72 4.02
CA THR A 372 -3.98 -4.30 3.18
C THR A 372 -4.36 -3.10 2.34
N THR A 373 -3.36 -2.44 1.75
CA THR A 373 -3.57 -1.23 0.94
C THR A 373 -2.73 -1.22 -0.31
N LEU A 374 -3.30 -0.74 -1.41
CA LEU A 374 -2.60 -0.37 -2.64
C LEU A 374 -2.67 1.14 -2.80
N GLU A 375 -1.58 1.75 -3.26
CA GLU A 375 -1.57 3.16 -3.64
C GLU A 375 -0.66 3.38 -4.84
N LYS A 376 -1.14 4.10 -5.86
CA LYS A 376 -0.39 4.38 -7.08
C LYS A 376 -0.89 5.65 -7.75
N ASP A 377 0.04 6.46 -8.25
CA ASP A 377 -0.33 7.53 -9.17
C ASP A 377 -0.62 6.96 -10.56
N VAL A 378 -1.74 7.36 -11.14
CA VAL A 378 -2.24 6.85 -12.42
C VAL A 378 -2.46 8.02 -13.38
N VAL A 379 -1.93 7.88 -14.59
CA VAL A 379 -2.09 8.85 -15.67
C VAL A 379 -2.96 8.22 -16.75
N ILE A 380 -4.09 8.86 -17.04
CA ILE A 380 -4.98 8.50 -18.13
C ILE A 380 -4.78 9.49 -19.28
N PRO A 381 -4.33 9.04 -20.46
CA PRO A 381 -4.12 9.93 -21.61
C PRO A 381 -5.41 10.67 -22.01
N GLY A 382 -5.29 11.97 -22.32
CA GLY A 382 -6.39 12.80 -22.82
C GLY A 382 -6.40 13.05 -24.32
N ASP A 383 -5.32 12.67 -25.01
CA ASP A 383 -5.18 12.75 -26.45
C ASP A 383 -4.63 11.42 -26.98
N ASP A 384 -5.42 10.82 -27.85
CA ASP A 384 -5.16 9.53 -28.50
C ASP A 384 -4.49 9.67 -29.87
N SER A 385 -4.40 10.90 -30.39
CA SER A 385 -3.77 11.18 -31.69
C SER A 385 -2.25 11.19 -31.61
N THR A 386 -1.70 11.53 -30.45
CA THR A 386 -0.26 11.46 -30.19
C THR A 386 0.19 10.00 -30.05
N LEU A 387 1.27 9.67 -30.75
CA LEU A 387 1.92 8.36 -30.69
C LEU A 387 2.42 8.05 -29.27
N LYS A 388 1.92 6.97 -28.66
CA LYS A 388 2.23 6.55 -27.27
C LYS A 388 2.22 5.03 -27.13
N MET A 389 3.01 4.50 -26.20
CA MET A 389 2.97 3.10 -25.80
C MET A 389 2.42 2.97 -24.39
N SER A 390 1.57 1.98 -24.12
CA SER A 390 1.15 1.65 -22.76
C SER A 390 2.30 1.00 -21.99
N SER A 391 2.25 1.03 -20.66
CA SER A 391 3.13 0.18 -19.85
C SER A 391 2.99 -1.29 -20.26
N LEU A 392 4.10 -2.02 -20.20
CA LEU A 392 4.12 -3.41 -20.60
C LEU A 392 3.46 -4.29 -19.54
N VAL A 393 2.74 -5.31 -19.99
CA VAL A 393 2.14 -6.36 -19.17
C VAL A 393 2.86 -7.67 -19.46
N LEU A 394 3.62 -8.15 -18.48
CA LEU A 394 4.36 -9.40 -18.58
C LEU A 394 3.55 -10.52 -17.94
N GLY A 395 2.98 -11.39 -18.75
CA GLY A 395 2.15 -12.51 -18.30
C GLY A 395 2.86 -13.86 -18.40
N TYR A 396 2.54 -14.77 -17.48
CA TYR A 396 3.02 -16.16 -17.48
C TYR A 396 2.04 -17.13 -18.15
N LYS A 397 0.78 -16.69 -18.32
CA LYS A 397 -0.27 -17.44 -19.00
C LYS A 397 -1.10 -16.46 -19.83
N MET A 398 -1.47 -16.88 -21.02
CA MET A 398 -2.46 -16.19 -21.86
C MET A 398 -3.64 -17.14 -22.12
N GLU A 399 -4.85 -16.60 -22.05
CA GLU A 399 -6.07 -17.34 -22.36
C GLU A 399 -6.90 -16.56 -23.39
N HIS A 400 -7.30 -17.25 -24.46
CA HIS A 400 -8.13 -16.67 -25.49
C HIS A 400 -9.59 -16.74 -25.06
N LEU A 401 -10.22 -15.58 -24.82
CA LEU A 401 -11.62 -15.51 -24.43
C LEU A 401 -12.50 -15.49 -25.68
N PRO A 402 -13.57 -16.31 -25.74
CA PRO A 402 -14.42 -16.39 -26.92
C PRO A 402 -15.09 -15.04 -27.23
N SER A 403 -14.96 -14.60 -28.48
CA SER A 403 -15.37 -13.26 -28.95
C SER A 403 -16.85 -12.93 -28.71
N LYS A 404 -17.71 -13.96 -28.69
CA LYS A 404 -19.17 -13.81 -28.50
C LYS A 404 -19.57 -13.28 -27.12
N SER A 405 -18.69 -13.35 -26.12
CA SER A 405 -19.06 -12.93 -24.77
C SER A 405 -19.11 -11.40 -24.63
N ASN A 406 -18.31 -10.64 -25.40
CA ASN A 406 -18.08 -9.20 -25.27
C ASN A 406 -17.80 -8.68 -23.84
N ARG A 407 -17.66 -9.58 -22.86
CA ARG A 407 -17.46 -9.26 -21.45
C ARG A 407 -16.06 -8.69 -21.22
N LEU A 408 -15.99 -7.76 -20.28
CA LEU A 408 -14.73 -7.20 -19.80
C LEU A 408 -14.13 -8.10 -18.72
N ALA A 409 -12.80 -8.15 -18.70
CA ALA A 409 -12.02 -8.88 -17.72
C ALA A 409 -10.72 -8.12 -17.42
N PRO A 410 -10.22 -8.14 -16.17
CA PRO A 410 -8.94 -7.52 -15.84
C PRO A 410 -7.80 -8.09 -16.69
N PHE A 411 -6.91 -7.21 -17.14
CA PHE A 411 -5.76 -7.52 -18.01
C PHE A 411 -6.12 -8.23 -19.32
N LYS A 412 -7.32 -7.97 -19.84
CA LYS A 412 -7.72 -8.36 -21.19
C LYS A 412 -7.21 -7.34 -22.21
N ILE A 413 -6.52 -7.84 -23.23
CA ILE A 413 -6.01 -7.06 -24.36
C ILE A 413 -6.45 -7.73 -25.67
N GLY A 414 -7.25 -7.02 -26.46
CA GLY A 414 -8.00 -7.63 -27.56
C GLY A 414 -8.85 -8.82 -27.06
N PRO A 415 -8.79 -10.01 -27.70
CA PRO A 415 -9.52 -11.20 -27.24
C PRO A 415 -8.78 -12.00 -26.16
N ASN A 416 -7.59 -11.58 -25.74
CA ASN A 416 -6.72 -12.39 -24.88
C ASN A 416 -6.65 -11.83 -23.46
N GLN A 417 -6.88 -12.67 -22.46
CA GLN A 417 -6.61 -12.34 -21.06
C GLN A 417 -5.19 -12.74 -20.69
N ILE A 418 -4.43 -11.78 -20.16
CA ILE A 418 -3.05 -11.96 -19.75
C ILE A 418 -3.01 -12.10 -18.22
N TYR A 419 -2.53 -13.25 -17.76
CA TYR A 419 -2.36 -13.52 -16.33
C TYR A 419 -0.96 -13.07 -15.90
N HIS A 420 -0.92 -12.09 -15.00
CA HIS A 420 0.27 -11.35 -14.58
C HIS A 420 0.42 -11.36 -13.05
N GLN A 421 1.62 -11.64 -12.56
CA GLN A 421 1.93 -11.49 -11.13
C GLN A 421 2.70 -10.20 -10.88
N PRO A 422 2.36 -9.43 -9.81
CA PRO A 422 3.05 -8.18 -9.48
C PRO A 422 4.58 -8.26 -9.40
N LYS A 423 5.11 -9.35 -8.86
CA LYS A 423 6.56 -9.54 -8.69
C LYS A 423 7.31 -9.83 -9.99
N GLN A 424 6.59 -10.19 -11.06
CA GLN A 424 7.18 -10.51 -12.37
C GLN A 424 8.28 -11.58 -12.28
N ILE A 425 8.07 -12.61 -11.46
CA ILE A 425 8.97 -13.76 -11.35
C ILE A 425 8.50 -14.86 -12.31
N PHE A 426 9.44 -15.38 -13.07
CA PHE A 426 9.24 -16.45 -14.03
C PHE A 426 10.20 -17.60 -13.75
N HIS A 427 9.73 -18.80 -14.02
CA HIS A 427 10.48 -20.03 -14.08
C HIS A 427 10.99 -20.25 -15.53
N PRO A 428 12.17 -20.84 -15.75
CA PRO A 428 12.69 -21.11 -17.10
C PRO A 428 11.77 -21.93 -18.00
N GLN A 429 10.86 -22.73 -17.43
CA GLN A 429 9.89 -23.51 -18.22
C GLN A 429 8.66 -22.71 -18.66
N ASP A 430 8.47 -21.49 -18.14
CA ASP A 430 7.36 -20.65 -18.56
C ASP A 430 7.53 -20.13 -19.98
N LYS A 431 6.42 -19.64 -20.51
CA LYS A 431 6.38 -18.70 -21.62
C LYS A 431 6.13 -17.31 -21.06
N LEU A 432 6.86 -16.33 -21.60
CA LEU A 432 6.60 -14.92 -21.35
C LEU A 432 5.67 -14.39 -22.44
N PHE A 433 4.48 -13.95 -22.05
CA PHE A 433 3.55 -13.22 -22.90
C PHE A 433 3.69 -11.74 -22.62
N LEU A 434 4.36 -11.02 -23.51
CA LEU A 434 4.53 -9.58 -23.43
C LEU A 434 3.38 -8.90 -24.15
N ALA A 435 2.54 -8.18 -23.42
CA ALA A 435 1.39 -7.45 -23.98
C ALA A 435 1.48 -5.95 -23.71
N PHE A 436 1.13 -5.14 -24.72
CA PHE A 436 1.11 -3.69 -24.63
C PHE A 436 0.26 -3.08 -25.75
N GLN A 437 -0.07 -1.80 -25.64
CA GLN A 437 -0.79 -1.06 -26.65
C GLN A 437 0.08 0.03 -27.26
N ILE A 438 -0.10 0.29 -28.56
CA ILE A 438 0.40 1.50 -29.20
C ILE A 438 -0.82 2.32 -29.66
N LEU A 439 -0.90 3.55 -29.17
CA LEU A 439 -1.94 4.53 -29.50
C LEU A 439 -1.35 5.57 -30.44
N GLY A 440 -2.17 6.18 -31.31
CA GLY A 440 -1.70 7.19 -32.27
C GLY A 440 -0.78 6.64 -33.36
N LEU A 441 -0.82 5.32 -33.65
CA LEU A 441 -0.02 4.71 -34.71
C LEU A 441 -0.49 5.19 -36.09
N THR A 442 0.35 5.96 -36.77
CA THR A 442 0.08 6.45 -38.13
C THR A 442 0.17 5.33 -39.18
N SER A 443 -0.52 5.47 -40.31
CA SER A 443 -0.47 4.48 -41.41
C SER A 443 0.95 4.26 -41.97
N ASP A 444 1.81 5.28 -41.96
CA ASP A 444 3.20 5.14 -42.40
C ASP A 444 3.99 4.23 -41.45
N LEU A 445 3.91 4.49 -40.14
CA LEU A 445 4.53 3.65 -39.11
C LEU A 445 3.94 2.24 -39.05
N GLU A 446 2.65 2.06 -39.37
CA GLU A 446 2.06 0.73 -39.50
C GLU A 446 2.77 -0.09 -40.60
N GLN A 447 3.08 0.55 -41.74
CA GLN A 447 3.68 -0.13 -42.89
C GLN A 447 5.19 -0.35 -42.75
N ARG A 448 5.94 0.65 -42.25
CA ARG A 448 7.42 0.64 -42.22
C ARG A 448 8.02 0.46 -40.83
N GLY A 449 7.24 0.67 -39.77
CA GLY A 449 7.72 0.60 -38.40
C GLY A 449 8.11 -0.81 -37.98
N GLN A 450 9.06 -0.89 -37.05
CA GLN A 450 9.54 -2.15 -36.48
C GLN A 450 9.52 -2.09 -34.96
N LEU A 451 9.17 -3.21 -34.33
CA LEU A 451 9.25 -3.38 -32.88
C LEU A 451 10.49 -4.20 -32.56
N ARG A 452 11.43 -3.59 -31.83
CA ARG A 452 12.63 -4.25 -31.31
C ARG A 452 12.44 -4.56 -29.83
N PHE A 453 12.63 -5.82 -29.47
CA PHE A 453 12.54 -6.36 -28.12
C PHE A 453 13.95 -6.65 -27.64
N GLU A 454 14.43 -5.90 -26.65
CA GLU A 454 15.78 -6.06 -26.10
C GLU A 454 15.71 -6.57 -24.66
N PHE A 455 16.28 -7.74 -24.42
CA PHE A 455 16.50 -8.27 -23.09
C PHE A 455 17.90 -7.91 -22.62
N ILE A 456 17.98 -7.38 -21.40
CA ILE A 456 19.22 -7.02 -20.72
C ILE A 456 19.27 -7.87 -19.44
N LYS A 457 20.38 -8.59 -19.21
CA LYS A 457 20.62 -9.35 -17.98
C LYS A 457 21.56 -8.56 -17.07
N GLY A 458 21.07 -8.12 -15.92
CA GLY A 458 21.81 -7.14 -15.10
C GLY A 458 22.05 -5.86 -15.91
N ASN A 459 23.29 -5.66 -16.38
CA ASN A 459 23.67 -4.51 -17.22
C ASN A 459 24.17 -4.91 -18.62
N GLU A 460 24.07 -6.20 -18.99
CA GLU A 460 24.60 -6.71 -20.26
C GLU A 460 23.46 -7.07 -21.23
N PRO A 461 23.55 -6.68 -22.52
CA PRO A 461 22.61 -7.15 -23.53
C PRO A 461 22.60 -8.68 -23.61
N PHE A 462 21.42 -9.28 -23.64
CA PHE A 462 21.23 -10.74 -23.62
C PHE A 462 20.61 -11.28 -24.91
N LEU A 463 19.48 -10.71 -25.34
CA LEU A 463 18.75 -11.16 -26.51
C LEU A 463 18.10 -9.94 -27.18
N SER A 464 18.12 -9.89 -28.51
CA SER A 464 17.35 -8.91 -29.28
C SER A 464 16.53 -9.62 -30.35
N LEU A 465 15.28 -9.21 -30.51
CA LEU A 465 14.37 -9.68 -31.56
C LEU A 465 13.73 -8.45 -32.20
N THR A 466 13.71 -8.38 -33.53
CA THR A 466 12.97 -7.33 -34.26
C THR A 466 11.86 -7.95 -35.09
N LYS A 467 10.67 -7.34 -35.05
CA LYS A 467 9.50 -7.77 -35.81
C LYS A 467 8.80 -6.56 -36.42
N LYS A 468 8.35 -6.64 -37.68
CA LYS A 468 7.64 -5.53 -38.32
C LYS A 468 6.25 -5.33 -37.70
N VAL A 469 5.80 -4.08 -37.63
CA VAL A 469 4.48 -3.74 -37.05
C VAL A 469 3.34 -4.37 -37.86
N ASN A 470 3.42 -4.36 -39.19
CA ASN A 470 2.41 -4.96 -40.08
C ASN A 470 2.31 -6.50 -40.03
N GLU A 471 3.20 -7.18 -39.31
CA GLU A 471 3.10 -8.63 -39.05
C GLU A 471 2.15 -8.95 -37.88
N TYR A 472 1.65 -7.94 -37.16
CA TYR A 472 0.62 -8.09 -36.14
C TYR A 472 -0.77 -7.87 -36.74
N GLN A 473 -1.75 -8.66 -36.30
CA GLN A 473 -3.12 -8.60 -36.82
C GLN A 473 -3.91 -7.40 -36.29
N ASP A 474 -3.58 -6.95 -35.08
CA ASP A 474 -4.24 -5.82 -34.41
C ASP A 474 -3.30 -4.60 -34.45
N ARG A 475 -3.87 -3.43 -34.70
CA ARG A 475 -3.14 -2.16 -34.87
C ARG A 475 -2.93 -1.40 -33.57
N MET A 476 -3.69 -1.75 -32.54
CA MET A 476 -3.63 -1.15 -31.21
C MET A 476 -2.99 -2.12 -30.22
N ASN A 477 -3.35 -3.40 -30.26
CA ASN A 477 -2.98 -4.42 -29.28
C ASN A 477 -1.84 -5.29 -29.78
N PHE A 478 -0.71 -5.27 -29.09
CA PHE A 478 0.47 -6.06 -29.44
C PHE A 478 0.72 -7.12 -28.37
N ILE A 479 0.92 -8.36 -28.80
CA ILE A 479 1.29 -9.48 -27.93
C ILE A 479 2.44 -10.24 -28.59
N GLN A 480 3.56 -10.39 -27.88
CA GLN A 480 4.70 -11.17 -28.31
C GLN A 480 5.02 -12.27 -27.29
N GLU A 481 5.18 -13.50 -27.79
CA GLU A 481 5.53 -14.66 -26.97
C GLU A 481 7.05 -14.89 -27.01
N PHE A 482 7.64 -15.21 -25.86
CA PHE A 482 9.03 -15.64 -25.72
C PHE A 482 9.13 -16.93 -24.89
N SER A 483 9.97 -17.87 -25.34
CA SER A 483 10.37 -19.03 -24.54
C SER A 483 11.49 -18.65 -23.59
N LEU A 484 11.34 -18.99 -22.30
CA LEU A 484 12.33 -18.66 -21.26
C LEU A 484 13.33 -19.80 -21.00
N GLN A 485 13.27 -20.91 -21.75
CA GLN A 485 14.09 -22.10 -21.49
C GLN A 485 15.60 -21.85 -21.53
N LYS A 486 16.03 -20.88 -22.34
CA LYS A 486 17.44 -20.50 -22.49
C LYS A 486 17.86 -19.32 -21.61
N PHE A 487 16.94 -18.78 -20.80
CA PHE A 487 17.24 -17.68 -19.89
C PHE A 487 17.80 -18.26 -18.59
N PRO A 488 19.10 -18.07 -18.28
CA PRO A 488 19.64 -18.47 -16.98
C PRO A 488 19.00 -17.66 -15.84
N PRO A 489 18.97 -18.18 -14.61
CA PRO A 489 18.50 -17.41 -13.46
C PRO A 489 19.20 -16.07 -13.31
N GLY A 490 18.44 -15.07 -12.87
CA GLY A 490 18.90 -13.71 -12.67
C GLY A 490 17.84 -12.65 -12.95
N TYR A 491 18.26 -11.40 -12.81
CA TYR A 491 17.42 -10.23 -13.06
C TYR A 491 17.55 -9.76 -14.50
N TYR A 492 16.42 -9.47 -15.10
CA TYR A 492 16.31 -9.04 -16.49
C TYR A 492 15.50 -7.75 -16.60
N ARG A 493 15.81 -6.99 -17.64
CA ARG A 493 14.95 -5.92 -18.16
C ARG A 493 14.59 -6.24 -19.60
N ILE A 494 13.32 -6.06 -19.97
CA ILE A 494 12.88 -6.06 -21.36
C ILE A 494 12.55 -4.62 -21.77
N ASN A 495 13.14 -4.16 -22.87
CA ASN A 495 12.76 -2.92 -23.53
C ASN A 495 12.01 -3.26 -24.83
N VAL A 496 10.91 -2.56 -25.09
CA VAL A 496 10.17 -2.56 -26.34
C VAL A 496 10.39 -1.21 -26.99
N ILE A 497 10.98 -1.24 -28.18
CA ILE A 497 11.40 -0.04 -28.91
C ILE A 497 10.65 -0.03 -30.24
N LEU A 498 9.84 1.00 -30.47
CA LEU A 498 9.26 1.27 -31.79
C LEU A 498 10.29 2.07 -32.60
N LEU A 499 10.71 1.49 -33.72
CA LEU A 499 11.66 2.06 -34.65
C LEU A 499 10.96 2.54 -35.93
N ASP A 500 11.45 3.63 -36.47
CA ASP A 500 11.09 4.15 -37.78
C ASP A 500 12.35 4.39 -38.62
N ASN A 501 12.54 3.60 -39.68
CA ASN A 501 13.81 3.57 -40.44
C ASN A 501 15.04 3.50 -39.51
N ASP A 502 15.04 2.56 -38.56
CA ASP A 502 16.06 2.35 -37.53
C ASP A 502 16.25 3.47 -36.48
N HIS A 503 15.45 4.54 -36.54
CA HIS A 503 15.43 5.58 -35.50
C HIS A 503 14.42 5.23 -34.41
N GLU A 504 14.81 5.39 -33.15
CA GLU A 504 13.92 5.20 -32.01
C GLU A 504 12.84 6.29 -31.95
N VAL A 505 11.59 5.85 -31.86
CA VAL A 505 10.40 6.72 -31.79
C VAL A 505 9.71 6.60 -30.44
N LEU A 506 9.58 5.37 -29.92
CA LEU A 506 9.05 5.11 -28.59
C LEU A 506 9.86 4.01 -27.91
N LEU A 507 9.98 4.09 -26.60
CA LEU A 507 10.59 3.07 -25.77
C LEU A 507 9.78 2.90 -24.48
N GLU A 508 9.45 1.66 -24.15
CA GLU A 508 8.93 1.26 -22.84
C GLU A 508 9.69 0.05 -22.33
N GLY A 509 9.79 -0.13 -21.02
CA GLY A 509 10.49 -1.29 -20.50
C GLY A 509 10.16 -1.65 -19.06
N GLU A 510 10.22 -2.95 -18.78
CA GLU A 510 9.86 -3.57 -17.50
C GLU A 510 10.96 -4.50 -17.01
N ASN A 511 11.05 -4.65 -15.69
CA ASN A 511 12.01 -5.53 -15.05
C ASN A 511 11.30 -6.82 -14.61
N PHE A 512 11.99 -7.95 -14.74
CA PHE A 512 11.49 -9.26 -14.32
C PHE A 512 12.63 -10.15 -13.83
N GLU A 513 12.30 -11.22 -13.12
CA GLU A 513 13.27 -12.18 -12.60
C GLU A 513 13.04 -13.56 -13.20
N ILE A 514 14.14 -14.25 -13.55
CA ILE A 514 14.14 -15.69 -13.75
C ILE A 514 14.65 -16.36 -12.47
N THR A 515 13.79 -17.12 -11.81
CA THR A 515 14.13 -17.79 -10.55
C THR A 515 14.98 -19.04 -10.78
N ALA A 516 15.84 -19.36 -9.80
CA ALA A 516 16.55 -20.63 -9.72
C ALA A 516 15.75 -21.73 -9.00
N ALA A 517 14.56 -21.41 -8.47
CA ALA A 517 13.69 -22.37 -7.80
C ALA A 517 13.23 -23.47 -8.76
N THR A 518 13.08 -24.70 -8.27
CA THR A 518 12.63 -25.85 -9.07
C THR A 518 11.14 -25.80 -9.41
N ILE A 519 10.35 -25.13 -8.58
CA ILE A 519 8.90 -24.95 -8.74
C ILE A 519 8.56 -23.52 -8.36
N LEU A 520 7.74 -22.87 -9.19
CA LEU A 520 7.17 -21.56 -8.91
C LEU A 520 5.64 -21.70 -8.77
N PRO A 521 5.08 -21.57 -7.55
CA PRO A 521 3.63 -21.69 -7.36
C PRO A 521 2.91 -20.51 -8.02
N ARG A 522 1.91 -20.82 -8.84
CA ARG A 522 1.02 -19.82 -9.45
C ARG A 522 -0.15 -19.47 -8.54
N PRO A 523 -0.60 -18.20 -8.57
CA PRO A 523 -1.60 -17.71 -7.64
C PRO A 523 -2.96 -18.35 -7.92
N TRP A 524 -3.75 -18.50 -6.86
CA TRP A 524 -5.19 -18.63 -6.99
C TRP A 524 -5.78 -17.24 -7.19
N ILE A 525 -6.51 -17.05 -8.29
CA ILE A 525 -7.00 -15.74 -8.71
C ILE A 525 -8.49 -15.61 -8.42
N HIS A 526 -8.86 -14.56 -7.69
CA HIS A 526 -10.22 -14.06 -7.66
C HIS A 526 -10.36 -12.93 -8.67
N SER A 527 -11.28 -13.09 -9.63
CA SER A 527 -11.62 -12.07 -10.61
C SER A 527 -13.12 -12.12 -10.89
N LYS A 528 -13.78 -10.96 -10.94
CA LYS A 528 -15.18 -10.87 -11.40
C LYS A 528 -15.22 -10.62 -12.90
N THR A 529 -16.13 -11.29 -13.60
CA THR A 529 -16.44 -10.92 -14.98
C THR A 529 -17.32 -9.67 -14.97
N LEU A 530 -16.96 -8.69 -15.79
CA LEU A 530 -17.63 -7.39 -15.83
C LEU A 530 -18.56 -7.26 -17.03
N ALA A 531 -19.48 -6.32 -16.94
CA ALA A 531 -20.40 -6.01 -18.04
C ALA A 531 -19.62 -5.62 -19.31
N PRO A 532 -20.14 -5.93 -20.51
CA PRO A 532 -19.55 -5.50 -21.78
C PRO A 532 -19.36 -3.99 -21.88
N SER A 533 -18.36 -3.51 -22.62
CA SER A 533 -18.01 -2.07 -22.66
C SER A 533 -19.12 -1.14 -23.20
N ASP A 534 -20.12 -1.68 -23.88
CA ASP A 534 -21.30 -0.94 -24.32
C ASP A 534 -22.41 -0.84 -23.26
N ASP A 535 -22.26 -1.48 -22.09
CA ASP A 535 -23.22 -1.36 -20.99
C ASP A 535 -23.31 0.11 -20.51
N PRO A 536 -24.53 0.67 -20.34
CA PRO A 536 -24.71 2.05 -19.91
C PRO A 536 -24.06 2.39 -18.56
N ILE A 537 -23.75 1.40 -17.71
CA ILE A 537 -23.10 1.62 -16.42
C ILE A 537 -21.77 2.38 -16.57
N TYR A 538 -20.99 2.10 -17.61
CA TYR A 538 -19.70 2.78 -17.81
C TYR A 538 -19.87 4.23 -18.22
N SER A 539 -20.89 4.53 -19.04
CA SER A 539 -21.23 5.92 -19.35
C SER A 539 -21.72 6.66 -18.10
N PHE A 540 -22.49 6.01 -17.23
CA PHE A 540 -22.92 6.57 -15.97
C PHE A 540 -21.73 6.85 -15.02
N MET A 541 -20.80 5.90 -14.88
CA MET A 541 -19.58 6.06 -14.06
C MET A 541 -18.72 7.22 -14.57
N LEU A 542 -18.42 7.28 -15.88
CA LEU A 542 -17.66 8.37 -16.48
C LEU A 542 -18.38 9.72 -16.34
N GLY A 543 -19.71 9.74 -16.44
CA GLY A 543 -20.54 10.93 -16.18
C GLY A 543 -20.37 11.46 -14.76
N ARG A 544 -20.39 10.56 -13.76
CA ARG A 544 -20.12 10.92 -12.36
C ARG A 544 -18.74 11.51 -12.19
N GLN A 545 -17.72 10.90 -12.80
CA GLN A 545 -16.34 11.37 -12.71
C GLN A 545 -16.17 12.77 -13.33
N PHE A 546 -16.71 13.02 -14.54
CA PHE A 546 -16.68 14.35 -15.15
C PHE A 546 -17.44 15.39 -14.32
N PHE A 547 -18.59 15.01 -13.74
CA PHE A 547 -19.37 15.88 -12.87
C PHE A 547 -18.58 16.25 -11.61
N SER A 548 -17.96 15.26 -10.94
CA SER A 548 -17.08 15.48 -9.78
C SER A 548 -15.94 16.41 -10.15
N LYS A 549 -15.30 16.21 -11.31
CA LYS A 549 -14.22 17.08 -11.79
C LYS A 549 -14.67 18.52 -12.10
N GLY A 550 -15.95 18.72 -12.40
CA GLY A 550 -16.53 20.02 -12.77
C GLY A 550 -16.69 20.23 -14.28
N GLU A 551 -16.40 19.22 -15.09
CA GLU A 551 -16.55 19.24 -16.54
C GLU A 551 -18.02 18.91 -16.92
N ILE A 552 -18.95 19.80 -16.54
CA ILE A 552 -20.40 19.54 -16.54
C ILE A 552 -20.95 19.20 -17.93
N ASP A 553 -20.47 19.85 -19.01
CA ASP A 553 -20.90 19.53 -20.37
C ASP A 553 -20.48 18.12 -20.82
N LYS A 554 -19.29 17.66 -20.45
CA LYS A 554 -18.86 16.28 -20.74
C LYS A 554 -19.64 15.27 -19.91
N ALA A 555 -19.93 15.60 -18.66
CA ALA A 555 -20.81 14.81 -17.81
C ALA A 555 -22.20 14.65 -18.44
N ARG A 556 -22.77 15.73 -19.01
CA ARG A 556 -24.07 15.71 -19.68
C ARG A 556 -24.10 14.65 -20.77
N VAL A 557 -23.14 14.68 -21.70
CA VAL A 557 -23.09 13.73 -22.83
C VAL A 557 -23.05 12.27 -22.33
N LYS A 558 -22.27 12.00 -21.28
CA LYS A 558 -22.16 10.66 -20.72
C LYS A 558 -23.43 10.20 -20.00
N PHE A 559 -24.05 11.08 -19.21
CA PHE A 559 -25.34 10.76 -18.57
C PHE A 559 -26.50 10.63 -19.57
N GLU A 560 -26.53 11.44 -20.63
CA GLU A 560 -27.49 11.30 -21.73
C GLU A 560 -27.35 9.93 -22.39
N THR A 561 -26.12 9.51 -22.68
CA THR A 561 -25.84 8.19 -23.26
C THR A 561 -26.33 7.06 -22.35
N ALA A 562 -26.06 7.13 -21.05
CA ALA A 562 -26.50 6.11 -20.08
C ALA A 562 -28.04 6.06 -19.97
N TYR A 563 -28.69 7.23 -19.84
CA TYR A 563 -30.13 7.34 -19.71
C TYR A 563 -30.87 6.92 -20.99
N GLN A 564 -30.38 7.28 -22.18
CA GLN A 564 -30.98 6.86 -23.46
C GLN A 564 -31.01 5.34 -23.62
N LYS A 565 -29.95 4.64 -23.17
CA LYS A 565 -29.88 3.18 -23.22
C LYS A 565 -30.80 2.49 -22.21
N LYS A 566 -31.05 3.13 -21.06
CA LYS A 566 -31.94 2.59 -20.02
C LYS A 566 -32.79 3.71 -19.38
N PRO A 567 -33.86 4.17 -20.06
CA PRO A 567 -34.65 5.33 -19.64
C PRO A 567 -35.49 5.12 -18.38
N ASP A 568 -35.68 3.87 -17.96
CA ASP A 568 -36.37 3.43 -16.75
C ASP A 568 -35.46 3.39 -15.51
N SER A 569 -34.16 3.66 -15.66
CA SER A 569 -33.22 3.71 -14.54
C SER A 569 -33.30 5.05 -13.81
N LEU A 570 -33.81 5.04 -12.58
CA LEU A 570 -33.87 6.24 -11.73
C LEU A 570 -32.47 6.81 -11.45
N ASP A 571 -31.47 5.97 -11.21
CA ASP A 571 -30.09 6.42 -10.95
C ASP A 571 -29.54 7.24 -12.12
N TYR A 572 -29.77 6.75 -13.34
CA TYR A 572 -29.32 7.43 -14.56
C TYR A 572 -30.09 8.74 -14.78
N ALA A 573 -31.40 8.72 -14.53
CA ALA A 573 -32.25 9.90 -14.57
C ALA A 573 -31.78 10.97 -13.57
N VAL A 574 -31.47 10.60 -12.33
CA VAL A 574 -30.96 11.51 -11.30
C VAL A 574 -29.60 12.09 -11.67
N GLY A 575 -28.67 11.27 -12.17
CA GLY A 575 -27.37 11.74 -12.65
C GLY A 575 -27.51 12.80 -13.77
N LEU A 576 -28.37 12.52 -14.75
CA LEU A 576 -28.66 13.44 -15.84
C LEU A 576 -29.40 14.71 -15.37
N ALA A 577 -30.40 14.56 -14.51
CA ALA A 577 -31.20 15.65 -13.99
C ALA A 577 -30.37 16.63 -13.14
N ARG A 578 -29.46 16.12 -12.29
CA ARG A 578 -28.47 16.92 -11.56
C ARG A 578 -27.56 17.70 -12.49
N THR A 579 -27.16 17.08 -13.60
CA THR A 579 -26.29 17.70 -14.60
C THR A 579 -27.02 18.83 -15.33
N TYR A 580 -28.26 18.62 -15.76
CA TYR A 580 -29.07 19.69 -16.32
C TYR A 580 -29.37 20.80 -15.32
N PHE A 581 -29.56 20.46 -14.05
CA PHE A 581 -29.75 21.45 -12.98
C PHE A 581 -28.52 22.34 -12.82
N ALA A 582 -27.31 21.74 -12.82
CA ALA A 582 -26.05 22.48 -12.78
C ALA A 582 -25.86 23.37 -14.02
N LEU A 583 -26.35 22.95 -15.18
CA LEU A 583 -26.42 23.75 -16.41
C LEU A 583 -27.59 24.75 -16.43
N LYS A 584 -28.32 24.92 -15.32
CA LYS A 584 -29.51 25.79 -15.18
C LYS A 584 -30.66 25.46 -16.15
N ASN A 585 -30.68 24.25 -16.69
CA ASN A 585 -31.78 23.76 -17.53
C ASN A 585 -32.85 23.07 -16.67
N TYR A 586 -33.54 23.87 -15.87
CA TYR A 586 -34.54 23.41 -14.90
C TYR A 586 -35.74 22.71 -15.57
N THR A 587 -36.10 23.13 -16.78
CA THR A 587 -37.19 22.51 -17.56
C THR A 587 -36.87 21.04 -17.88
N LYS A 588 -35.66 20.75 -18.36
CA LYS A 588 -35.24 19.36 -18.63
C LYS A 588 -35.11 18.54 -17.35
N THR A 589 -34.55 19.12 -16.28
CA THR A 589 -34.48 18.45 -14.96
C THR A 589 -35.87 18.02 -14.51
N LYS A 590 -36.86 18.92 -14.58
CA LYS A 590 -38.27 18.61 -14.27
C LYS A 590 -38.83 17.50 -15.15
N GLN A 591 -38.69 17.63 -16.47
CA GLN A 591 -39.22 16.66 -17.43
C GLN A 591 -38.72 15.24 -17.16
N ILE A 592 -37.42 15.09 -16.87
CA ILE A 592 -36.79 13.80 -16.60
C ILE A 592 -37.26 13.21 -15.28
N LEU A 593 -37.34 13.99 -14.21
CA LEU A 593 -37.67 13.46 -12.88
C LEU A 593 -39.17 13.22 -12.69
N LEU A 594 -40.05 13.95 -13.39
CA LEU A 594 -41.50 13.76 -13.29
C LEU A 594 -41.95 12.38 -13.80
N SER A 595 -41.21 11.72 -14.69
CA SER A 595 -41.55 10.36 -15.12
C SER A 595 -41.37 9.32 -14.00
N PHE A 596 -40.67 9.69 -12.92
CA PHE A 596 -40.39 8.82 -11.77
C PHE A 596 -41.19 9.21 -10.51
N LYS A 597 -42.10 10.19 -10.60
CA LYS A 597 -42.84 10.71 -9.44
C LYS A 597 -43.85 9.74 -8.82
N ASN A 598 -44.12 8.61 -9.48
CA ASN A 598 -45.09 7.61 -9.06
C ASN A 598 -44.41 6.30 -8.61
N LEU A 599 -43.10 6.31 -8.35
CA LEU A 599 -42.42 5.15 -7.78
C LEU A 599 -42.84 4.97 -6.31
N ASP A 600 -42.90 3.72 -5.86
CA ASP A 600 -43.24 3.39 -4.47
C ASP A 600 -42.25 4.02 -3.47
N GLU A 601 -40.97 4.07 -3.85
CA GLU A 601 -39.90 4.69 -3.06
C GLU A 601 -39.13 5.71 -3.91
N ILE A 602 -39.35 6.99 -3.62
CA ILE A 602 -38.67 8.11 -4.30
C ILE A 602 -37.61 8.68 -3.36
N PRO A 603 -36.32 8.70 -3.75
CA PRO A 603 -35.26 9.27 -2.94
C PRO A 603 -35.47 10.75 -2.68
N TYR A 604 -35.09 11.22 -1.48
CA TYR A 604 -35.11 12.64 -1.09
C TYR A 604 -34.58 13.60 -2.17
N GLN A 605 -33.48 13.19 -2.84
CA GLN A 605 -32.84 13.98 -3.88
C GLN A 605 -33.77 14.30 -5.06
N VAL A 606 -34.71 13.42 -5.40
CA VAL A 606 -35.66 13.65 -6.50
C VAL A 606 -36.64 14.75 -6.15
N TYR A 607 -37.29 14.67 -4.98
CA TYR A 607 -38.19 15.72 -4.49
C TYR A 607 -37.47 17.07 -4.38
N PHE A 608 -36.26 17.06 -3.83
CA PHE A 608 -35.46 18.28 -3.68
C PHE A 608 -35.12 18.92 -5.02
N LEU A 609 -34.70 18.13 -6.02
CA LEU A 609 -34.37 18.63 -7.37
C LEU A 609 -35.61 19.09 -8.13
N LEU A 610 -36.74 18.41 -8.00
CA LEU A 610 -38.02 18.85 -8.57
C LEU A 610 -38.45 20.18 -7.95
N GLY A 611 -38.51 20.27 -6.62
CA GLY A 611 -38.86 21.50 -5.92
C GLY A 611 -37.93 22.66 -6.28
N LYS A 612 -36.61 22.43 -6.31
CA LYS A 612 -35.64 23.45 -6.73
C LYS A 612 -35.81 23.88 -8.19
N SER A 613 -36.11 22.94 -9.07
CA SER A 613 -36.37 23.24 -10.49
C SER A 613 -37.63 24.09 -10.65
N HIS A 614 -38.73 23.72 -9.98
CA HIS A 614 -39.97 24.50 -9.95
C HIS A 614 -39.74 25.90 -9.37
N GLN A 615 -39.00 26.00 -8.25
CA GLN A 615 -38.66 27.27 -7.61
C GLN A 615 -37.87 28.20 -8.56
N ALA A 616 -36.89 27.65 -9.29
CA ALA A 616 -36.08 28.39 -10.24
C ALA A 616 -36.87 28.83 -11.49
N LEU A 617 -37.89 28.07 -11.89
CA LEU A 617 -38.83 28.42 -12.96
C LEU A 617 -39.92 29.42 -12.52
N GLY A 618 -40.01 29.75 -11.23
CA GLY A 618 -41.06 30.61 -10.68
C GLY A 618 -42.39 29.91 -10.43
N GLU A 619 -42.43 28.59 -10.56
CA GLU A 619 -43.60 27.74 -10.31
C GLU A 619 -43.68 27.43 -8.80
N LEU A 620 -43.88 28.48 -7.99
CA LEU A 620 -43.65 28.46 -6.54
C LEU A 620 -44.59 27.52 -5.78
N ASP A 621 -45.87 27.44 -6.13
CA ASP A 621 -46.82 26.52 -5.49
C ASP A 621 -46.42 25.06 -5.65
N GLN A 622 -45.94 24.69 -6.85
CA GLN A 622 -45.44 23.35 -7.12
C GLN A 622 -44.15 23.07 -6.36
N ALA A 623 -43.27 24.07 -6.25
CA ALA A 623 -42.06 23.95 -5.44
C ALA A 623 -42.39 23.67 -3.96
N VAL A 624 -43.38 24.38 -3.40
CA VAL A 624 -43.88 24.16 -2.04
C VAL A 624 -44.45 22.75 -1.90
N SER A 625 -45.25 22.27 -2.86
CA SER A 625 -45.79 20.89 -2.84
C SER A 625 -44.68 19.85 -2.74
N PHE A 626 -43.68 19.91 -3.62
CA PHE A 626 -42.57 18.94 -3.62
C PHE A 626 -41.70 19.01 -2.36
N TYR A 627 -41.50 20.21 -1.79
CA TYR A 627 -40.78 20.33 -0.52
C TYR A 627 -41.59 19.77 0.66
N ASN A 628 -42.91 19.97 0.69
CA ASN A 628 -43.77 19.39 1.72
C ASN A 628 -43.86 17.86 1.61
N GLU A 629 -43.88 17.32 0.39
CA GLU A 629 -43.75 15.88 0.15
C GLU A 629 -42.39 15.36 0.67
N ALA A 630 -41.28 16.05 0.39
CA ALA A 630 -39.99 15.70 0.95
C ALA A 630 -40.00 15.70 2.49
N ILE A 631 -40.66 16.68 3.12
CA ILE A 631 -40.80 16.76 4.57
C ILE A 631 -41.65 15.61 5.13
N SER A 632 -42.74 15.23 4.45
CA SER A 632 -43.62 14.16 4.94
C SER A 632 -42.93 12.80 4.92
N HIS A 633 -42.05 12.55 3.94
CA HIS A 633 -41.32 11.30 3.80
C HIS A 633 -40.03 11.23 4.61
N PHE A 634 -39.25 12.32 4.65
CA PHE A 634 -37.88 12.33 5.19
C PHE A 634 -37.73 13.18 6.46
N GLY A 635 -38.78 13.87 6.87
CA GLY A 635 -38.74 14.81 7.98
C GLY A 635 -38.19 16.18 7.58
N ILE A 636 -38.29 17.11 8.53
CA ILE A 636 -37.86 18.49 8.37
C ILE A 636 -36.33 18.56 8.41
N ASN A 637 -35.73 19.33 7.49
CA ASN A 637 -34.32 19.70 7.55
C ASN A 637 -34.11 21.17 7.15
N MET A 638 -32.94 21.72 7.49
CA MET A 638 -32.62 23.12 7.24
C MET A 638 -32.73 23.52 5.76
N TYR A 639 -32.34 22.63 4.83
CA TYR A 639 -32.34 22.94 3.39
C TYR A 639 -33.75 23.06 2.82
N LEU A 640 -34.67 22.18 3.24
CA LEU A 640 -36.08 22.25 2.86
C LEU A 640 -36.75 23.48 3.44
N LEU A 641 -36.54 23.77 4.74
CA LEU A 641 -37.10 24.95 5.40
C LEU A 641 -36.63 26.26 4.77
N ASN A 642 -35.34 26.37 4.47
CA ASN A 642 -34.80 27.55 3.79
C ASN A 642 -35.42 27.73 2.40
N SER A 643 -35.62 26.61 1.69
CA SER A 643 -36.21 26.63 0.34
C SER A 643 -37.69 26.97 0.37
N LEU A 644 -38.44 26.44 1.34
CA LEU A 644 -39.85 26.77 1.59
C LEU A 644 -40.01 28.22 1.99
N GLY A 645 -39.22 28.74 2.93
CA GLY A 645 -39.30 30.13 3.35
C GLY A 645 -39.04 31.10 2.20
N GLU A 646 -38.08 30.78 1.32
CA GLU A 646 -37.87 31.54 0.07
C GLU A 646 -39.07 31.46 -0.88
N CYS A 647 -39.71 30.29 -1.02
CA CYS A 647 -40.91 30.17 -1.83
C CYS A 647 -42.08 30.97 -1.25
N TYR A 648 -42.36 30.86 0.05
CA TYR A 648 -43.44 31.59 0.73
C TYR A 648 -43.22 33.10 0.66
N TYR A 649 -41.99 33.57 0.88
CA TYR A 649 -41.65 34.98 0.76
C TYR A 649 -41.94 35.51 -0.64
N ARG A 650 -41.53 34.77 -1.69
CA ARG A 650 -41.80 35.13 -3.09
C ARG A 650 -43.28 35.01 -3.49
N LEU A 651 -44.08 34.26 -2.74
CA LEU A 651 -45.54 34.16 -2.87
C LEU A 651 -46.28 35.28 -2.12
N GLY A 652 -45.59 36.06 -1.28
CA GLY A 652 -46.19 37.10 -0.43
C GLY A 652 -46.71 36.59 0.93
N SER A 653 -46.46 35.32 1.24
CA SER A 653 -46.79 34.67 2.51
C SER A 653 -45.68 34.90 3.54
N GLU A 654 -45.59 36.13 4.05
CA GLU A 654 -44.48 36.54 4.94
C GLU A 654 -44.48 35.81 6.29
N ASP A 655 -45.65 35.53 6.87
CA ASP A 655 -45.78 34.82 8.14
C ASP A 655 -45.26 33.37 8.02
N GLU A 656 -45.63 32.67 6.96
CA GLU A 656 -45.16 31.30 6.68
C GLU A 656 -43.67 31.29 6.34
N ALA A 657 -43.18 32.30 5.62
CA ALA A 657 -41.77 32.46 5.34
C ALA A 657 -40.95 32.63 6.62
N LEU A 658 -41.43 33.50 7.52
CA LEU A 658 -40.83 33.76 8.81
C LEU A 658 -40.79 32.49 9.66
N ALA A 659 -41.92 31.80 9.79
CA ALA A 659 -42.01 30.55 10.56
C ALA A 659 -41.05 29.47 10.03
N ALA A 660 -40.94 29.32 8.70
CA ALA A 660 -40.04 28.35 8.09
C ALA A 660 -38.55 28.68 8.38
N TRP A 661 -38.16 29.95 8.24
CA TRP A 661 -36.79 30.39 8.49
C TRP A 661 -36.40 30.39 9.96
N GLU A 662 -37.30 30.77 10.87
CA GLU A 662 -37.07 30.66 12.32
C GLU A 662 -36.84 29.21 12.74
N LYS A 663 -37.68 28.29 12.26
CA LYS A 663 -37.49 26.86 12.51
C LYS A 663 -36.18 26.32 11.91
N SER A 664 -35.71 26.89 10.80
CA SER A 664 -34.40 26.54 10.24
C SER A 664 -33.25 27.03 11.13
N LEU A 665 -33.37 28.23 11.70
CA LEU A 665 -32.40 28.80 12.65
C LEU A 665 -32.39 28.07 13.99
N GLU A 666 -33.51 27.50 14.43
CA GLU A 666 -33.55 26.60 15.59
C GLU A 666 -32.73 25.32 15.34
N ILE A 667 -32.77 24.76 14.13
CA ILE A 667 -31.99 23.57 13.76
C ILE A 667 -30.51 23.91 13.61
N ASN A 668 -30.19 25.04 12.97
CA ASN A 668 -28.83 25.52 12.82
C ASN A 668 -28.78 27.05 12.93
N PRO A 669 -28.31 27.59 14.08
CA PRO A 669 -28.24 29.04 14.29
C PRO A 669 -27.25 29.76 13.36
N ASN A 670 -26.24 29.07 12.80
CA ASN A 670 -25.17 29.69 12.03
C ASN A 670 -25.56 29.88 10.54
N GLN A 671 -26.57 30.71 10.28
CA GLN A 671 -27.07 31.00 8.94
C GLN A 671 -27.27 32.51 8.72
N PRO A 672 -26.18 33.29 8.50
CA PRO A 672 -26.23 34.76 8.49
C PRO A 672 -27.21 35.35 7.46
N GLU A 673 -27.31 34.74 6.28
CA GLU A 673 -28.24 35.18 5.23
C GLU A 673 -29.71 34.97 5.64
N ILE A 674 -30.02 33.88 6.33
CA ILE A 674 -31.37 33.59 6.81
C ILE A 674 -31.73 34.54 7.97
N GLU A 675 -30.79 34.77 8.90
CA GLU A 675 -30.98 35.73 9.99
C GLU A 675 -31.24 37.15 9.46
N LYS A 676 -30.51 37.57 8.43
CA LYS A 676 -30.72 38.87 7.78
C LYS A 676 -32.12 38.98 7.17
N ARG A 677 -32.63 37.91 6.54
CA ARG A 677 -33.98 37.87 5.95
C ARG A 677 -35.07 37.92 7.02
N VAL A 678 -34.94 37.14 8.10
CA VAL A 678 -35.86 37.18 9.25
C VAL A 678 -35.93 38.57 9.87
N LYS A 679 -34.76 39.23 10.07
CA LYS A 679 -34.70 40.61 10.59
C LYS A 679 -35.32 41.64 9.64
N ALA A 680 -35.27 41.40 8.33
CA ALA A 680 -35.85 42.30 7.34
C ALA A 680 -37.38 42.25 7.33
N ILE A 681 -37.98 41.06 7.49
CA ILE A 681 -39.45 40.90 7.57
C ILE A 681 -40.01 41.43 8.91
N LYS A 682 -39.26 41.28 10.00
CA LYS A 682 -39.69 41.76 11.34
C LYS A 682 -39.58 43.28 11.53
N LYS A 683 -38.98 44.01 10.59
CA LYS A 683 -38.80 45.47 10.64
C LYS A 683 -39.89 46.15 9.83
#